data_AF-A0A954DW10-F1
#
_entry.id   AF-A0A954DW10-F1
#
_cell.length_a   1.000
_cell.length_b   1.000
_cell.length_c   1.000
_cell.angle_alpha   90.00
_cell.angle_beta   90.00
_cell.angle_gamma   90.00
#
_symmetry.space_group_name_H-M   'P 1'
#
loop_
_entity.id
_entity.type
_entity.pdbx_description
1 polymer ?
#
loop_
_entity_poly.entity_id
_entity_poly.type
_entity_poly.pdbx_seq_one_letter_code
_entity_poly.pdbx_strand_id
1 'polypeptide(L)'
;MKLRTLTCALLASLAGAMTLTDASVAASPAPANAPIQNSHDEFRSKFAQAMELNANEEMASLVRKNTAEAVAWIMETAEAISTSSNEALERRMAALRKAWKTAKDSKFCDHMYEYFSLLEPALKTERNKLKVRYEKALTKYRENLEAKNGQGLELQSIEFAGLAEAFETLGDMYFASQSWLLAGGCVNESSRGDEADNDRAADFYGKCIEDRLKIDLKDQSYVEAKALHDSLVGRGFGNKNSGSDDEPGGAAPVEAAPAITVPLKFELLEEWDAFERPLYVSDEIYQLWTGLYLKTKGTSERLTSLDKRSPGFLRVGANEVQIDIDGDGNGDQKLPITGNQEPVAFKIDNGQRDWGMIATIGLQQEQYQGIEVNLAPADNQLTIYIHPAASVVGALEGEQIRVLDDNLDGIYGSAPRSWSYVGMSKEHFCPDMDAIVVGKGKRARPWSELQEIGGKWYRMQVDENGTSLTATPVDVKTGTLKYKYAGGKPEWIVVQGTDELANCYFEVTSKGIEVPAGKYRLFYGDLRKGKKQQVTKALIIPGRTTKTVSLQEGKVETLELGAPYGFDFQTSLDGETLTLTGQSVVVVGSAGERYERVWNCVPRPEVSWRKTGTKKGSKGEETDVVMSSDQLDKLGWESGWFPRDLVMTLKGSHDAVEVQLFEKKNKLFGKITSDWKE
;
A
#
# COMPACT_ATOMS: atom_id res chain seq x y z
N MET A 1 52.39 18.70 40.84
CA MET A 1 52.73 17.55 39.98
C MET A 1 51.45 17.17 39.23
N LYS A 2 51.48 17.24 37.90
CA LYS A 2 50.33 17.63 37.06
C LYS A 2 49.20 16.60 37.01
N LEU A 3 48.03 17.05 37.47
CA LEU A 3 46.69 16.50 37.29
C LEU A 3 46.29 16.66 35.79
N ARG A 4 45.73 15.62 35.17
CA ARG A 4 44.99 15.74 33.91
C ARG A 4 43.55 15.31 34.14
N THR A 5 42.72 16.31 34.38
CA THR A 5 41.27 16.28 34.31
C THR A 5 40.88 16.31 32.82
N LEU A 6 40.10 15.33 32.36
CA LEU A 6 39.47 15.36 31.04
C LEU A 6 38.07 15.93 31.20
N THR A 7 37.94 17.24 30.94
CA THR A 7 36.68 17.96 30.92
C THR A 7 36.05 17.77 29.55
N CYS A 8 34.87 17.14 29.49
CA CYS A 8 33.98 17.22 28.33
C CYS A 8 33.41 18.65 28.28
N ALA A 9 33.77 19.40 27.25
CA ALA A 9 33.16 20.68 26.93
C ALA A 9 32.68 20.68 25.48
N LEU A 10 31.41 21.04 25.34
CA LEU A 10 30.64 21.38 24.15
C LEU A 10 31.48 21.80 22.94
N LEU A 11 31.28 21.10 21.82
CA LEU A 11 31.54 21.63 20.49
C LEU A 11 30.28 22.34 20.00
N ALA A 12 30.42 23.63 19.75
CA ALA A 12 29.46 24.46 19.04
C ALA A 12 29.33 23.97 17.59
N SER A 13 28.12 23.58 17.20
CA SER A 13 27.73 23.31 15.82
C SER A 13 27.67 24.62 15.04
N LEU A 14 28.66 24.83 14.15
CA LEU A 14 28.55 25.80 13.06
C LEU A 14 27.59 25.22 12.01
N ALA A 15 26.51 25.96 11.77
CA ALA A 15 25.59 25.76 10.67
C ALA A 15 26.30 25.99 9.34
N GLY A 16 26.59 24.91 8.62
CA GLY A 16 26.91 24.91 7.19
C GLY A 16 25.76 24.23 6.47
N ALA A 17 24.89 25.02 5.86
CA ALA A 17 23.84 24.54 4.98
C ALA A 17 24.48 23.85 3.76
N MET A 18 24.33 22.53 3.67
CA MET A 18 24.48 21.79 2.42
C MET A 18 23.12 21.23 2.04
N THR A 19 22.61 21.77 0.95
CA THR A 19 21.40 21.37 0.24
C THR A 19 21.52 19.94 -0.25
N LEU A 20 20.69 19.05 0.28
CA LEU A 20 20.43 17.73 -0.28
C LEU A 20 19.44 17.89 -1.44
N THR A 21 19.88 17.53 -2.64
CA THR A 21 19.04 17.43 -3.83
C THR A 21 18.47 16.01 -3.90
N ASP A 22 17.17 15.87 -3.67
CA ASP A 22 16.39 14.65 -3.89
C ASP A 22 16.29 14.36 -5.40
N ALA A 23 16.67 13.15 -5.82
CA ALA A 23 16.35 12.61 -7.14
C ALA A 23 15.08 11.76 -7.05
N SER A 24 13.95 12.39 -7.37
CA SER A 24 12.68 11.72 -7.69
C SER A 24 12.82 10.87 -8.95
N VAL A 25 12.06 9.79 -9.06
CA VAL A 25 11.72 9.17 -10.36
C VAL A 25 11.18 10.28 -11.26
N ALA A 26 12.03 10.73 -12.18
CA ALA A 26 11.69 11.77 -13.11
C ALA A 26 10.68 11.17 -14.09
N ALA A 27 9.42 11.61 -14.00
CA ALA A 27 8.67 11.92 -15.21
C ALA A 27 9.65 12.60 -16.17
N SER A 28 9.69 12.18 -17.46
CA SER A 28 10.56 12.80 -18.46
C SER A 28 10.65 14.30 -18.19
N PRO A 29 11.84 14.88 -17.99
CA PRO A 29 11.94 16.29 -17.72
C PRO A 29 11.17 16.98 -18.82
N ALA A 30 10.14 17.74 -18.41
CA ALA A 30 9.56 18.74 -19.30
C ALA A 30 10.75 19.46 -19.93
N PRO A 31 10.82 19.53 -21.27
CA PRO A 31 11.96 20.12 -21.96
C PRO A 31 12.30 21.43 -21.25
N ALA A 32 13.57 21.56 -20.85
CA ALA A 32 14.08 22.71 -20.11
C ALA A 32 13.43 23.99 -20.66
N ASN A 33 12.85 24.80 -19.77
CA ASN A 33 12.23 26.09 -20.09
C ASN A 33 13.27 27.01 -20.79
N ALA A 34 13.48 26.81 -22.08
CA ALA A 34 13.38 27.95 -22.98
C ALA A 34 12.02 28.58 -22.64
N PRO A 35 11.92 29.91 -22.46
CA PRO A 35 10.65 30.54 -22.11
C PRO A 35 9.56 29.95 -23.01
N ILE A 36 8.52 29.33 -22.46
CA ILE A 36 7.43 28.70 -23.26
C ILE A 36 6.87 29.69 -24.29
N GLN A 37 7.01 30.98 -24.00
CA GLN A 37 6.71 32.09 -24.90
C GLN A 37 7.57 32.10 -26.18
N ASN A 38 8.85 31.72 -26.09
CA ASN A 38 9.77 31.66 -27.23
C ASN A 38 9.39 30.56 -28.23
N SER A 39 8.96 29.36 -27.80
CA SER A 39 8.59 28.29 -28.75
C SER A 39 7.29 28.62 -29.49
N HIS A 40 6.33 29.20 -28.78
CA HIS A 40 5.04 29.60 -29.35
C HIS A 40 5.20 30.73 -30.37
N ASP A 41 5.98 31.76 -30.03
CA ASP A 41 6.23 32.90 -30.93
C ASP A 41 7.11 32.49 -32.12
N GLU A 42 8.06 31.58 -31.92
CA GLU A 42 8.86 31.00 -33.00
C GLU A 42 7.99 30.21 -34.00
N PHE A 43 7.10 29.34 -33.50
CA PHE A 43 6.16 28.61 -34.34
C PHE A 43 5.25 29.55 -35.13
N ARG A 44 4.62 30.54 -34.47
CA ARG A 44 3.76 31.54 -35.12
C ARG A 44 4.51 32.29 -36.21
N SER A 45 5.73 32.75 -35.93
CA SER A 45 6.57 33.50 -36.86
C SER A 45 6.92 32.67 -38.09
N LYS A 46 7.44 31.45 -37.90
CA LYS A 46 7.82 30.54 -38.99
C LYS A 46 6.62 30.11 -39.83
N PHE A 47 5.50 29.83 -39.18
CA PHE A 47 4.28 29.44 -39.90
C PHE A 47 3.70 30.61 -40.70
N ALA A 48 3.71 31.84 -40.16
CA ALA A 48 3.30 33.02 -40.90
C ALA A 48 4.20 33.27 -42.13
N GLN A 49 5.53 33.09 -41.97
CA GLN A 49 6.47 33.16 -43.10
C GLN A 49 6.15 32.11 -44.17
N ALA A 50 5.94 30.85 -43.78
CA ALA A 50 5.58 29.77 -44.70
C ALA A 50 4.21 30.02 -45.39
N MET A 51 3.26 30.64 -44.69
CA MET A 51 1.96 31.03 -45.23
C MET A 51 2.09 32.11 -46.31
N GLU A 52 2.93 33.14 -46.11
CA GLU A 52 3.18 34.17 -47.13
C GLU A 52 3.89 33.61 -48.37
N LEU A 53 4.73 32.58 -48.20
CA LEU A 53 5.39 31.87 -49.30
C LEU A 53 4.51 30.79 -49.96
N ASN A 54 3.27 30.58 -49.48
CA ASN A 54 2.40 29.47 -49.88
C ASN A 54 3.06 28.08 -49.77
N ALA A 55 4.00 27.92 -48.83
CA ALA A 55 4.80 26.72 -48.62
C ALA A 55 4.02 25.66 -47.80
N ASN A 56 3.05 25.00 -48.45
CA ASN A 56 2.10 24.08 -47.80
C ASN A 56 2.78 22.93 -47.04
N GLU A 57 3.82 22.32 -47.61
CA GLU A 57 4.57 21.23 -46.96
C GLU A 57 5.37 21.70 -45.75
N GLU A 58 5.89 22.93 -45.80
CA GLU A 58 6.59 23.53 -44.67
C GLU A 58 5.63 23.82 -43.52
N MET A 59 4.45 24.37 -43.80
CA MET A 59 3.39 24.55 -42.80
C MET A 59 2.98 23.22 -42.16
N ALA A 60 2.79 22.16 -42.96
CA ALA A 60 2.46 20.83 -42.44
C ALA A 60 3.62 20.25 -41.59
N SER A 61 4.87 20.42 -42.01
CA SER A 61 6.06 20.04 -41.24
C SER A 61 6.14 20.76 -39.89
N LEU A 62 5.84 22.06 -39.84
CA LEU A 62 5.80 22.83 -38.60
C LEU A 62 4.73 22.30 -37.64
N VAL A 63 3.54 21.94 -38.14
CA VAL A 63 2.46 21.32 -37.32
C VAL A 63 2.88 19.95 -36.79
N ARG A 64 3.56 19.12 -37.58
CA ARG A 64 4.05 17.81 -37.12
C ARG A 64 5.07 17.95 -35.99
N LYS A 65 5.98 18.92 -36.09
CA LYS A 65 7.06 19.14 -35.10
C LYS A 65 6.59 19.88 -33.84
N ASN A 66 5.63 20.79 -33.96
CA ASN A 66 5.18 21.68 -32.89
C ASN A 66 3.67 21.53 -32.69
N THR A 67 3.23 20.31 -32.39
CA THR A 67 1.79 19.98 -32.36
C THR A 67 1.06 20.73 -31.25
N ALA A 68 1.66 20.91 -30.08
CA ALA A 68 1.03 21.62 -28.96
C ALA A 68 0.82 23.11 -29.29
N GLU A 69 1.84 23.77 -29.86
CA GLU A 69 1.76 25.16 -30.31
C GLU A 69 0.74 25.33 -31.44
N ALA A 70 0.67 24.37 -32.37
CA ALA A 70 -0.34 24.36 -33.42
C ALA A 70 -1.77 24.27 -32.85
N VAL A 71 -2.01 23.36 -31.90
CA VAL A 71 -3.30 23.21 -31.21
C VAL A 71 -3.71 24.50 -30.51
N ALA A 72 -2.79 25.09 -29.73
CA ALA A 72 -3.05 26.36 -29.05
C ALA A 72 -3.41 27.47 -30.03
N TRP A 73 -2.67 27.60 -31.14
CA TRP A 73 -2.94 28.67 -32.11
C TRP A 73 -4.22 28.45 -32.93
N ILE A 74 -4.62 27.19 -33.17
CA ILE A 74 -5.92 26.85 -33.75
C ILE A 74 -7.05 27.31 -32.82
N MET A 75 -6.96 26.98 -31.53
CA MET A 75 -7.95 27.38 -30.51
C MET A 75 -8.08 28.90 -30.44
N GLU A 76 -6.96 29.61 -30.32
CA GLU A 76 -6.94 31.08 -30.26
C GLU A 76 -7.51 31.72 -31.53
N THR A 77 -7.17 31.18 -32.71
CA THR A 77 -7.66 31.74 -33.98
C THR A 77 -9.16 31.51 -34.13
N ALA A 78 -9.66 30.32 -33.79
CA ALA A 78 -11.10 30.03 -33.82
C ALA A 78 -11.88 30.92 -32.84
N GLU A 79 -11.37 31.08 -31.61
CA GLU A 79 -11.94 31.96 -30.59
C GLU A 79 -11.96 33.43 -31.06
N ALA A 80 -10.86 33.91 -31.65
CA ALA A 80 -10.76 35.27 -32.18
C ALA A 80 -11.74 35.52 -33.34
N ILE A 81 -11.88 34.58 -34.28
CA ILE A 81 -12.87 34.67 -35.38
C ILE A 81 -14.28 34.82 -34.83
N SER A 82 -14.62 34.03 -33.81
CA SER A 82 -15.94 34.09 -33.20
C SER A 82 -16.25 35.43 -32.51
N THR A 83 -15.23 36.20 -32.15
CA THR A 83 -15.36 37.49 -31.47
C THR A 83 -15.36 38.64 -32.46
N SER A 84 -14.47 38.59 -33.47
CA SER A 84 -14.31 39.62 -34.48
C SER A 84 -13.65 39.03 -35.74
N SER A 85 -14.45 38.37 -36.58
CA SER A 85 -13.96 37.79 -37.84
C SER A 85 -13.45 38.87 -38.78
N ASN A 86 -12.31 38.60 -39.42
CA ASN A 86 -11.73 39.41 -40.47
C ASN A 86 -10.95 38.53 -41.45
N GLU A 87 -10.63 39.07 -42.62
CA GLU A 87 -9.97 38.34 -43.70
C GLU A 87 -8.63 37.72 -43.28
N ALA A 88 -7.86 38.40 -42.42
CA ALA A 88 -6.57 37.90 -41.96
C ALA A 88 -6.72 36.67 -41.04
N LEU A 89 -7.72 36.66 -40.16
CA LEU A 89 -8.01 35.51 -39.30
C LEU A 89 -8.57 34.33 -40.09
N GLU A 90 -9.48 34.58 -41.04
CA GLU A 90 -10.03 33.53 -41.91
C GLU A 90 -8.95 32.92 -42.82
N ARG A 91 -8.06 33.75 -43.40
CA ARG A 91 -6.88 33.28 -44.15
C ARG A 91 -5.98 32.42 -43.29
N ARG A 92 -5.72 32.82 -42.04
CA ARG A 92 -4.93 32.03 -41.09
C ARG A 92 -5.60 30.68 -40.77
N MET A 93 -6.89 30.68 -40.47
CA MET A 93 -7.62 29.45 -40.15
C MET A 93 -7.65 28.50 -41.35
N ALA A 94 -7.85 29.00 -42.57
CA ALA A 94 -7.78 28.20 -43.79
C ALA A 94 -6.40 27.54 -43.98
N ALA A 95 -5.31 28.27 -43.70
CA ALA A 95 -3.96 27.73 -43.73
C ALA A 95 -3.73 26.66 -42.65
N LEU A 96 -4.18 26.90 -41.42
CA LEU A 96 -4.09 25.94 -40.31
C LEU A 96 -4.88 24.67 -40.59
N ARG A 97 -6.12 24.76 -41.10
CA ARG A 97 -6.93 23.61 -41.54
C ARG A 97 -6.20 22.76 -42.57
N LYS A 98 -5.66 23.40 -43.62
CA LYS A 98 -4.93 22.70 -44.69
C LYS A 98 -3.66 22.02 -44.17
N ALA A 99 -2.86 22.73 -43.38
CA ALA A 99 -1.63 22.22 -42.80
C ALA A 99 -1.91 21.06 -41.82
N TRP A 100 -2.91 21.21 -40.95
CA TRP A 100 -3.32 20.18 -40.00
C TRP A 100 -3.82 18.91 -40.68
N LYS A 101 -4.73 19.04 -41.66
CA LYS A 101 -5.20 17.89 -42.45
C LYS A 101 -4.05 17.14 -43.10
N THR A 102 -3.07 17.86 -43.66
CA THR A 102 -1.88 17.25 -44.27
C THR A 102 -0.93 16.62 -43.23
N ALA A 103 -0.86 17.18 -42.04
CA ALA A 103 0.06 16.77 -40.98
C ALA A 103 -0.45 15.59 -40.13
N LYS A 104 -1.76 15.58 -39.85
CA LYS A 104 -2.40 14.74 -38.82
C LYS A 104 -3.59 13.95 -39.32
N ASP A 105 -4.11 14.24 -40.52
CA ASP A 105 -5.30 13.62 -41.10
C ASP A 105 -6.48 13.57 -40.11
N SER A 106 -6.79 14.71 -39.49
CA SER A 106 -7.83 14.85 -38.48
C SER A 106 -8.70 16.09 -38.72
N LYS A 107 -9.94 16.05 -38.22
CA LYS A 107 -10.94 17.12 -38.30
C LYS A 107 -10.88 18.13 -37.16
N PHE A 108 -9.88 18.05 -36.28
CA PHE A 108 -9.78 18.91 -35.09
C PHE A 108 -9.94 20.42 -35.40
N CYS A 109 -9.27 20.95 -36.43
CA CYS A 109 -9.42 22.36 -36.83
C CYS A 109 -10.86 22.73 -37.20
N ASP A 110 -11.57 21.83 -37.87
CA ASP A 110 -12.96 22.07 -38.29
C ASP A 110 -13.89 22.05 -37.08
N HIS A 111 -13.70 21.09 -36.16
CA HIS A 111 -14.44 21.02 -34.91
C HIS A 111 -14.26 22.28 -34.06
N MET A 112 -13.04 22.80 -33.91
CA MET A 112 -12.81 24.01 -33.12
C MET A 112 -13.42 25.25 -33.77
N TYR A 113 -13.28 25.40 -35.09
CA TYR A 113 -13.92 26.51 -35.79
C TYR A 113 -15.45 26.47 -35.64
N GLU A 114 -16.07 25.29 -35.82
CA GLU A 114 -17.51 25.10 -35.69
C GLU A 114 -17.98 25.40 -34.26
N TYR A 115 -17.31 24.80 -33.26
CA TYR A 115 -17.61 25.01 -31.84
C TYR A 115 -17.62 26.50 -31.49
N PHE A 116 -16.54 27.23 -31.80
CA PHE A 116 -16.45 28.65 -31.47
C PHE A 116 -17.42 29.52 -32.29
N SER A 117 -17.72 29.15 -33.54
CA SER A 117 -18.68 29.89 -34.38
C SER A 117 -20.12 29.74 -33.88
N LEU A 118 -20.44 28.60 -33.26
CA LEU A 118 -21.78 28.31 -32.71
C LEU A 118 -21.91 28.70 -31.24
N LEU A 119 -20.81 29.02 -30.55
CA LEU A 119 -20.83 29.36 -29.13
C LEU A 119 -21.50 30.72 -28.88
N GLU A 120 -22.60 30.72 -28.12
CA GLU A 120 -23.33 31.94 -27.81
C GLU A 120 -22.53 32.91 -26.91
N PRO A 121 -22.74 34.24 -27.01
CA PRO A 121 -22.01 35.23 -26.20
C PRO A 121 -22.08 35.00 -24.67
N ALA A 122 -23.22 34.51 -24.17
CA ALA A 122 -23.39 34.16 -22.76
C ALA A 122 -22.49 32.99 -22.35
N LEU A 123 -22.46 31.93 -23.17
CA LEU A 123 -21.61 30.76 -22.95
C LEU A 123 -20.12 31.09 -23.11
N LYS A 124 -19.73 32.05 -23.97
CA LYS A 124 -18.34 32.56 -24.02
C LYS A 124 -17.90 33.17 -22.69
N THR A 125 -18.80 33.92 -22.05
CA THR A 125 -18.52 34.53 -20.75
C THR A 125 -18.37 33.47 -19.66
N GLU A 126 -19.23 32.45 -19.66
CA GLU A 126 -19.14 31.32 -18.74
C GLU A 126 -17.87 30.49 -18.95
N ARG A 127 -17.56 30.14 -20.20
CA ARG A 127 -16.33 29.49 -20.60
C ARG A 127 -15.09 30.22 -20.09
N ASN A 128 -15.06 31.56 -20.21
CA ASN A 128 -13.94 32.36 -19.71
C ASN A 128 -13.81 32.29 -18.18
N LYS A 129 -14.93 32.24 -17.44
CA LYS A 129 -14.90 32.01 -15.98
C LYS A 129 -14.34 30.64 -15.65
N LEU A 130 -14.74 29.59 -16.39
CA LEU A 130 -14.21 28.24 -16.21
C LEU A 130 -12.72 28.16 -16.54
N LYS A 131 -12.25 28.82 -17.61
CA LYS A 131 -10.81 28.92 -17.93
C LYS A 131 -10.02 29.56 -16.79
N VAL A 132 -10.51 30.65 -16.20
CA VAL A 132 -9.86 31.27 -15.04
C VAL A 132 -9.84 30.33 -13.82
N ARG A 133 -10.90 29.57 -13.60
CA ARG A 133 -10.96 28.56 -12.53
C ARG A 133 -9.99 27.40 -12.79
N TYR A 134 -9.93 26.91 -14.03
CA TYR A 134 -8.99 25.90 -14.49
C TYR A 134 -7.53 26.32 -14.28
N GLU A 135 -7.14 27.54 -14.67
CA GLU A 135 -5.77 28.03 -14.44
C GLU A 135 -5.42 28.09 -12.95
N LYS A 136 -6.37 28.51 -12.10
CA LYS A 136 -6.18 28.49 -10.64
C LYS A 136 -6.04 27.08 -10.09
N ALA A 137 -6.83 26.13 -10.57
CA ALA A 137 -6.73 24.72 -10.19
C ALA A 137 -5.39 24.13 -10.65
N LEU A 138 -4.93 24.46 -11.85
CA LEU A 138 -3.63 24.05 -12.38
C LEU A 138 -2.45 24.58 -11.56
N THR A 139 -2.50 25.84 -11.11
CA THR A 139 -1.51 26.37 -10.16
C THR A 139 -1.48 25.56 -8.87
N LYS A 140 -2.65 25.33 -8.25
CA LYS A 140 -2.75 24.54 -7.00
C LYS A 140 -2.31 23.09 -7.15
N TYR A 141 -2.61 22.48 -8.30
CA TYR A 141 -2.17 21.14 -8.61
C TYR A 141 -0.64 21.04 -8.62
N ARG A 142 0.04 21.99 -9.27
CA ARG A 142 1.51 22.05 -9.29
C ARG A 142 2.08 22.27 -7.88
N GLU A 143 1.50 23.18 -7.12
CA GLU A 143 1.87 23.42 -5.71
C GLU A 143 1.73 22.15 -4.86
N ASN A 144 0.63 21.40 -5.03
CA ASN A 144 0.38 20.16 -4.29
C ASN A 144 1.32 19.02 -4.72
N LEU A 145 1.66 18.93 -6.01
CA LEU A 145 2.66 17.97 -6.48
C LEU A 145 4.05 18.26 -5.89
N GLU A 146 4.49 19.50 -5.94
CA GLU A 146 5.78 19.93 -5.38
C GLU A 146 5.85 19.69 -3.87
N ALA A 147 4.77 19.98 -3.16
CA ALA A 147 4.65 19.76 -1.73
C ALA A 147 4.38 18.29 -1.33
N LYS A 148 4.18 17.37 -2.30
CA LYS A 148 3.71 15.99 -2.07
C LYS A 148 2.47 15.93 -1.15
N ASN A 149 1.56 16.90 -1.30
CA ASN A 149 0.38 17.05 -0.46
C ASN A 149 -0.76 16.15 -0.95
N GLY A 150 -0.82 14.94 -0.41
CA GLY A 150 -1.80 13.93 -0.79
C GLY A 150 -3.27 14.38 -0.70
N GLN A 151 -3.68 14.93 0.46
CA GLN A 151 -5.03 15.45 0.66
C GLN A 151 -5.35 16.61 -0.29
N GLY A 152 -4.34 17.46 -0.58
CA GLY A 152 -4.46 18.54 -1.56
C GLY A 152 -4.74 18.02 -2.97
N LEU A 153 -4.05 16.94 -3.38
CA LEU A 153 -4.28 16.29 -4.67
C LEU A 153 -5.66 15.64 -4.75
N GLU A 154 -6.15 15.01 -3.67
CA GLU A 154 -7.51 14.47 -3.62
C GLU A 154 -8.55 15.57 -3.88
N LEU A 155 -8.43 16.72 -3.21
CA LEU A 155 -9.33 17.86 -3.45
C LEU A 155 -9.20 18.45 -4.86
N GLN A 156 -7.99 18.48 -5.44
CA GLN A 156 -7.79 18.93 -6.82
C GLN A 156 -8.41 17.98 -7.83
N SER A 157 -8.40 16.67 -7.58
CA SER A 157 -9.04 15.73 -8.49
C SER A 157 -10.56 15.95 -8.60
N ILE A 158 -11.22 16.28 -7.49
CA ILE A 158 -12.65 16.63 -7.44
C ILE A 158 -12.90 17.94 -8.19
N GLU A 159 -12.03 18.94 -7.97
CA GLU A 159 -12.11 20.23 -8.67
C GLU A 159 -11.96 20.06 -10.19
N PHE A 160 -10.99 19.28 -10.65
CA PHE A 160 -10.81 19.01 -12.07
C PHE A 160 -11.93 18.17 -12.67
N ALA A 161 -12.46 17.17 -11.95
CA ALA A 161 -13.63 16.42 -12.39
C ALA A 161 -14.84 17.34 -12.60
N GLY A 162 -15.12 18.23 -11.63
CA GLY A 162 -16.20 19.21 -11.74
C GLY A 162 -15.97 20.26 -12.85
N LEU A 163 -14.72 20.65 -13.10
CA LEU A 163 -14.36 21.50 -14.25
C LEU A 163 -14.59 20.76 -15.57
N ALA A 164 -14.24 19.48 -15.64
CA ALA A 164 -14.41 18.67 -16.84
C ALA A 164 -15.89 18.58 -17.22
N GLU A 165 -16.76 18.20 -16.28
CA GLU A 165 -18.22 18.14 -16.48
C GLU A 165 -18.82 19.51 -16.87
N ALA A 166 -18.32 20.60 -16.29
CA ALA A 166 -18.74 21.95 -16.66
C ALA A 166 -18.33 22.31 -18.10
N PHE A 167 -17.13 21.95 -18.53
CA PHE A 167 -16.68 22.15 -19.91
C PHE A 167 -17.43 21.24 -20.89
N GLU A 168 -17.72 19.99 -20.53
CA GLU A 168 -18.56 19.08 -21.32
C GLU A 168 -19.94 19.68 -21.57
N THR A 169 -20.56 20.25 -20.53
CA THR A 169 -21.87 20.91 -20.61
C THR A 169 -21.85 22.09 -21.60
N LEU A 170 -20.72 22.80 -21.71
CA LEU A 170 -20.54 23.87 -22.70
C LEU A 170 -20.17 23.36 -24.10
N GLY A 171 -19.87 22.07 -24.27
CA GLY A 171 -19.35 21.50 -25.51
C GLY A 171 -17.84 21.69 -25.71
N ASP A 172 -17.09 22.20 -24.72
CA ASP A 172 -15.64 22.39 -24.80
C ASP A 172 -14.87 21.11 -24.47
N MET A 173 -14.91 20.14 -25.39
CA MET A 173 -14.26 18.84 -25.19
C MET A 173 -12.73 18.95 -25.07
N TYR A 174 -12.12 20.06 -25.52
CA TYR A 174 -10.68 20.28 -25.36
C TYR A 174 -10.32 20.51 -23.89
N PHE A 175 -10.99 21.45 -23.22
CA PHE A 175 -10.74 21.70 -21.80
C PHE A 175 -11.34 20.62 -20.89
N ALA A 176 -12.43 19.96 -21.31
CA ALA A 176 -12.96 18.80 -20.61
C ALA A 176 -11.93 17.67 -20.53
N SER A 177 -11.39 17.24 -21.68
CA SER A 177 -10.35 16.20 -21.72
C SER A 177 -9.09 16.56 -20.94
N GLN A 178 -8.61 17.81 -21.01
CA GLN A 178 -7.48 18.27 -20.21
C GLN A 178 -7.76 18.20 -18.71
N SER A 179 -8.98 18.55 -18.30
CA SER A 179 -9.40 18.48 -16.89
C SER A 179 -9.49 17.02 -16.42
N TRP A 180 -10.03 16.11 -17.24
CA TRP A 180 -10.03 14.67 -16.94
C TRP A 180 -8.62 14.08 -16.82
N LEU A 181 -7.70 14.47 -17.70
CA LEU A 181 -6.29 14.06 -17.62
C LEU A 181 -5.67 14.46 -16.27
N LEU A 182 -5.87 15.71 -15.85
CA LEU A 182 -5.36 16.22 -14.58
C LEU A 182 -6.04 15.59 -13.37
N ALA A 183 -7.35 15.32 -13.45
CA ALA A 183 -8.09 14.60 -12.42
C ALA A 183 -7.51 13.20 -12.21
N GLY A 184 -7.24 12.46 -13.31
CA GLY A 184 -6.57 11.15 -13.28
C GLY A 184 -5.18 11.25 -12.67
N GLY A 185 -4.39 12.24 -13.08
CA GLY A 185 -3.06 12.50 -12.54
C GLY A 185 -3.05 12.75 -11.04
N CYS A 186 -4.08 13.38 -10.49
CA CYS A 186 -4.18 13.66 -9.05
C CYS A 186 -4.34 12.39 -8.19
N VAL A 187 -4.99 11.35 -8.72
CA VAL A 187 -5.32 10.12 -7.97
C VAL A 187 -4.47 8.91 -8.35
N ASN A 188 -3.60 9.05 -9.34
CA ASN A 188 -2.72 7.99 -9.84
C ASN A 188 -1.53 7.72 -8.91
N GLU A 189 -0.98 6.50 -8.98
CA GLU A 189 0.22 6.04 -8.26
C GLU A 189 1.42 6.97 -8.40
N SER A 190 1.62 7.56 -9.58
CA SER A 190 2.73 8.50 -9.83
C SER A 190 2.72 9.72 -8.90
N SER A 191 1.55 10.10 -8.40
CA SER A 191 1.35 11.30 -7.59
C SER A 191 0.96 10.99 -6.15
N ARG A 192 0.34 9.84 -5.89
CA ARG A 192 -0.23 9.46 -4.59
C ARG A 192 0.48 8.28 -3.91
N GLY A 193 1.38 7.58 -4.61
CA GLY A 193 2.03 6.38 -4.08
C GLY A 193 1.00 5.35 -3.65
N ASP A 194 1.07 4.92 -2.38
CA ASP A 194 0.18 3.91 -1.81
C ASP A 194 -1.24 4.41 -1.53
N GLU A 195 -1.48 5.73 -1.54
CA GLU A 195 -2.81 6.31 -1.38
C GLU A 195 -3.53 6.57 -2.71
N ALA A 196 -3.06 5.94 -3.79
CA ALA A 196 -3.66 6.07 -5.11
C ALA A 196 -5.02 5.40 -5.21
N ASP A 197 -5.93 6.03 -5.96
CA ASP A 197 -7.23 5.47 -6.34
C ASP A 197 -7.16 5.14 -7.85
N ASN A 198 -6.59 3.98 -8.14
CA ASN A 198 -6.31 3.54 -9.51
C ASN A 198 -7.56 3.23 -10.33
N ASP A 199 -8.66 2.84 -9.68
CA ASP A 199 -9.94 2.66 -10.35
C ASP A 199 -10.47 4.00 -10.83
N ARG A 200 -10.43 5.02 -9.97
CA ARG A 200 -10.84 6.37 -10.36
C ARG A 200 -9.89 7.02 -11.36
N ALA A 201 -8.59 6.75 -11.25
CA ALA A 201 -7.61 7.16 -12.25
C ALA A 201 -7.93 6.56 -13.63
N ALA A 202 -8.23 5.26 -13.69
CA ALA A 202 -8.62 4.58 -14.92
C ALA A 202 -9.90 5.20 -15.51
N ASP A 203 -10.94 5.39 -14.70
CA ASP A 203 -12.19 6.03 -15.12
C ASP A 203 -11.93 7.44 -15.73
N PHE A 204 -11.11 8.27 -15.08
CA PHE A 204 -10.78 9.61 -15.56
C PHE A 204 -9.95 9.62 -16.85
N TYR A 205 -8.95 8.75 -16.98
CA TYR A 205 -8.20 8.66 -18.23
C TYR A 205 -9.09 8.13 -19.38
N GLY A 206 -10.03 7.23 -19.08
CA GLY A 206 -11.04 6.77 -20.04
C GLY A 206 -11.88 7.91 -20.59
N LYS A 207 -12.40 8.79 -19.72
CA LYS A 207 -13.15 9.99 -20.11
C LYS A 207 -12.31 10.97 -20.93
N CYS A 208 -11.04 11.19 -20.56
CA CYS A 208 -10.12 12.02 -21.35
C CYS A 208 -9.98 11.50 -22.79
N ILE A 209 -9.82 10.19 -22.97
CA ILE A 209 -9.72 9.54 -24.29
C ILE A 209 -11.00 9.75 -25.09
N GLU A 210 -12.17 9.55 -24.47
CA GLU A 210 -13.47 9.73 -25.11
C GLU A 210 -13.65 11.16 -25.64
N ASP A 211 -13.38 12.16 -24.81
CA ASP A 211 -13.53 13.57 -25.19
C ASP A 211 -12.53 14.01 -26.25
N ARG A 212 -11.30 13.51 -26.19
CA ARG A 212 -10.30 13.73 -27.26
C ARG A 212 -10.76 13.16 -28.60
N LEU A 213 -11.42 11.99 -28.59
CA LEU A 213 -11.96 11.37 -29.81
C LEU A 213 -13.17 12.15 -30.37
N LYS A 214 -14.02 12.76 -29.52
CA LYS A 214 -15.16 13.59 -29.96
C LYS A 214 -14.71 14.79 -30.82
N ILE A 215 -13.50 15.30 -30.61
CA ILE A 215 -12.90 16.39 -31.41
C ILE A 215 -11.79 15.94 -32.36
N ASP A 216 -11.63 14.63 -32.54
CA ASP A 216 -10.63 14.00 -33.41
C ASP A 216 -9.19 14.49 -33.14
N LEU A 217 -8.81 14.64 -31.87
CA LEU A 217 -7.49 15.09 -31.44
C LEU A 217 -6.70 13.94 -30.79
N LYS A 218 -5.70 13.41 -31.50
CA LYS A 218 -4.79 12.35 -31.03
C LYS A 218 -3.39 12.90 -30.80
N ASP A 219 -3.30 13.90 -29.93
CA ASP A 219 -2.04 14.55 -29.54
C ASP A 219 -1.32 13.79 -28.43
N GLN A 220 -0.24 14.37 -27.89
CA GLN A 220 0.56 13.74 -26.84
C GLN A 220 -0.28 13.42 -25.60
N SER A 221 -1.20 14.32 -25.20
CA SER A 221 -2.13 14.08 -24.09
C SER A 221 -3.02 12.86 -24.31
N TYR A 222 -3.53 12.65 -25.53
CA TYR A 222 -4.28 11.43 -25.86
C TYR A 222 -3.41 10.18 -25.74
N VAL A 223 -2.17 10.22 -26.25
CA VAL A 223 -1.25 9.08 -26.19
C VAL A 223 -0.91 8.71 -24.75
N GLU A 224 -0.65 9.70 -23.90
CA GLU A 224 -0.36 9.52 -22.47
C GLU A 224 -1.57 8.98 -21.72
N ALA A 225 -2.74 9.61 -21.87
CA ALA A 225 -3.97 9.14 -21.25
C ALA A 225 -4.28 7.69 -21.64
N LYS A 226 -4.13 7.35 -22.93
CA LYS A 226 -4.35 5.99 -23.43
C LYS A 226 -3.35 4.99 -22.85
N ALA A 227 -2.08 5.33 -22.79
CA ALA A 227 -1.07 4.45 -22.21
C ALA A 227 -1.32 4.18 -20.72
N LEU A 228 -1.68 5.23 -19.96
CA LEU A 228 -2.02 5.12 -18.55
C LEU A 228 -3.30 4.30 -18.33
N HIS A 229 -4.36 4.60 -19.09
CA HIS A 229 -5.61 3.85 -19.07
C HIS A 229 -5.40 2.36 -19.40
N ASP A 230 -4.74 2.04 -20.51
CA ASP A 230 -4.50 0.66 -20.93
C ASP A 230 -3.65 -0.11 -19.90
N SER A 231 -2.67 0.56 -19.28
CA SER A 231 -1.87 -0.01 -18.20
C SER A 231 -2.72 -0.34 -16.97
N LEU A 232 -3.56 0.60 -16.53
CA LEU A 232 -4.45 0.41 -15.38
C LEU A 232 -5.51 -0.67 -15.65
N VAL A 233 -6.14 -0.67 -16.82
CA VAL A 233 -7.10 -1.71 -17.25
C VAL A 233 -6.43 -3.07 -17.38
N GLY A 234 -5.22 -3.14 -17.94
CA GLY A 234 -4.43 -4.38 -17.99
C GLY A 234 -4.10 -4.93 -16.59
N ARG A 235 -3.98 -4.05 -15.59
CA ARG A 235 -3.81 -4.40 -14.17
C ARG A 235 -5.13 -4.76 -13.47
N GLY A 236 -6.27 -4.49 -14.10
CA GLY A 236 -7.61 -4.86 -13.62
C GLY A 236 -8.43 -3.70 -13.05
N PHE A 237 -7.93 -2.47 -13.11
CA PHE A 237 -8.63 -1.26 -12.66
C PHE A 237 -9.56 -0.73 -13.77
N GLY A 238 -10.66 -0.06 -13.43
CA GLY A 238 -11.56 0.56 -14.41
C GLY A 238 -12.45 -0.40 -15.22
N ASN A 239 -12.43 -1.71 -14.94
CA ASN A 239 -13.38 -2.67 -15.48
C ASN A 239 -14.72 -2.59 -14.73
N LYS A 240 -15.39 -1.43 -14.83
CA LYS A 240 -16.84 -1.35 -14.60
C LYS A 240 -17.52 -1.65 -15.93
N ASN A 241 -17.63 -2.94 -16.28
CA ASN A 241 -18.57 -3.30 -17.33
C ASN A 241 -19.94 -2.79 -16.92
N SER A 242 -20.47 -1.94 -17.78
CA SER A 242 -21.82 -1.41 -17.82
C SER A 242 -22.87 -2.50 -17.66
N GLY A 243 -23.82 -2.27 -16.75
CA GLY A 243 -25.20 -2.73 -16.86
C GLY A 243 -25.42 -4.21 -17.16
N SER A 244 -25.18 -5.06 -16.16
CA SER A 244 -26.13 -6.12 -15.86
C SER A 244 -26.61 -5.87 -14.43
N ASP A 245 -27.92 -5.80 -14.23
CA ASP A 245 -28.64 -5.65 -12.95
C ASP A 245 -28.39 -6.80 -11.95
N ASP A 246 -27.28 -7.52 -12.09
CA ASP A 246 -26.75 -8.44 -11.08
C ASP A 246 -25.58 -7.72 -10.38
N GLU A 247 -25.91 -6.69 -9.59
CA GLU A 247 -25.04 -6.37 -8.46
C GLU A 247 -24.76 -7.69 -7.73
N PRO A 248 -23.50 -8.06 -7.47
CA PRO A 248 -23.20 -9.19 -6.60
C PRO A 248 -23.86 -8.86 -5.27
N GLY A 249 -24.99 -9.50 -5.01
CA GLY A 249 -25.95 -9.07 -4.01
C GLY A 249 -25.25 -8.83 -2.69
N GLY A 250 -25.11 -7.54 -2.33
CA GLY A 250 -24.92 -7.13 -0.95
C GLY A 250 -25.97 -7.83 -0.11
N ALA A 251 -25.61 -8.14 1.13
CA ALA A 251 -26.51 -8.85 2.05
C ALA A 251 -27.80 -8.04 2.22
N ALA A 252 -28.81 -8.32 1.40
CA ALA A 252 -30.07 -7.62 1.43
C ALA A 252 -30.70 -7.90 2.81
N PRO A 253 -30.99 -6.88 3.63
CA PRO A 253 -31.67 -7.10 4.89
C PRO A 253 -33.09 -7.56 4.57
N VAL A 254 -33.32 -8.87 4.61
CA VAL A 254 -34.68 -9.42 4.74
C VAL A 254 -35.03 -9.34 6.22
N GLU A 255 -36.28 -8.97 6.50
CA GLU A 255 -36.92 -8.79 7.81
C GLU A 255 -36.10 -9.36 8.98
N ALA A 256 -35.40 -8.48 9.71
CA ALA A 256 -34.40 -8.88 10.69
C ALA A 256 -35.03 -9.80 11.75
N ALA A 257 -34.64 -11.09 11.71
CA ALA A 257 -34.90 -11.99 12.82
C ALA A 257 -34.39 -11.34 14.11
N PRO A 258 -35.10 -11.52 15.24
CA PRO A 258 -34.70 -10.88 16.49
C PRO A 258 -33.26 -11.25 16.85
N ALA A 259 -32.47 -10.25 17.19
CA ALA A 259 -31.10 -10.46 17.62
C ALA A 259 -31.06 -11.32 18.89
N ILE A 260 -30.10 -12.23 18.96
CA ILE A 260 -29.84 -13.10 20.10
C ILE A 260 -28.71 -12.49 20.91
N THR A 261 -28.95 -12.22 22.19
CA THR A 261 -27.91 -11.79 23.12
C THR A 261 -27.35 -13.00 23.88
N VAL A 262 -26.08 -13.29 23.66
CA VAL A 262 -25.33 -14.37 24.30
C VAL A 262 -24.51 -13.79 25.45
N PRO A 263 -24.73 -14.20 26.71
CA PRO A 263 -23.85 -13.81 27.80
C PRO A 263 -22.48 -14.47 27.61
N LEU A 264 -21.42 -13.67 27.77
CA LEU A 264 -20.05 -14.12 27.67
C LEU A 264 -19.39 -14.17 29.04
N LYS A 265 -18.42 -15.08 29.20
CA LYS A 265 -17.59 -15.20 30.40
C LYS A 265 -16.13 -15.22 30.02
N PHE A 266 -15.32 -14.46 30.75
CA PHE A 266 -13.87 -14.51 30.61
C PHE A 266 -13.34 -15.92 30.87
N GLU A 267 -12.39 -16.34 30.04
CA GLU A 267 -11.60 -17.55 30.22
C GLU A 267 -10.16 -17.27 29.80
N LEU A 268 -9.21 -17.61 30.69
CA LEU A 268 -7.79 -17.58 30.40
C LEU A 268 -7.40 -18.89 29.69
N LEU A 269 -6.67 -18.79 28.59
CA LEU A 269 -6.04 -19.95 27.98
C LEU A 269 -4.78 -20.34 28.77
N GLU A 270 -4.73 -21.61 29.18
CA GLU A 270 -3.62 -22.17 29.97
C GLU A 270 -2.39 -22.50 29.11
N GLU A 271 -2.59 -22.80 27.83
CA GLU A 271 -1.55 -23.21 26.88
C GLU A 271 -1.58 -22.31 25.62
N TRP A 272 -0.41 -21.95 25.10
CA TRP A 272 -0.32 -21.04 23.96
C TRP A 272 -0.82 -21.69 22.66
N ASP A 273 -0.58 -23.00 22.52
CA ASP A 273 -0.94 -23.86 21.40
C ASP A 273 -2.28 -24.58 21.59
N ALA A 274 -3.10 -24.15 22.55
CA ALA A 274 -4.45 -24.68 22.75
C ALA A 274 -5.29 -24.67 21.46
N PHE A 275 -5.05 -23.68 20.59
CA PHE A 275 -5.65 -23.54 19.27
C PHE A 275 -4.62 -23.15 18.21
N GLU A 276 -4.75 -23.70 17.00
CA GLU A 276 -4.09 -23.15 15.81
C GLU A 276 -4.74 -21.81 15.45
N ARG A 277 -3.94 -20.73 15.37
CA ARG A 277 -4.45 -19.37 15.11
C ARG A 277 -3.88 -18.81 13.80
N PRO A 278 -4.67 -18.08 13.00
CA PRO A 278 -4.18 -17.42 11.80
C PRO A 278 -3.40 -16.15 12.14
N LEU A 279 -2.47 -16.19 13.10
CA LEU A 279 -1.70 -15.03 13.55
C LEU A 279 -0.21 -15.30 13.38
N TYR A 280 0.51 -14.38 12.72
CA TYR A 280 1.92 -14.59 12.39
C TYR A 280 2.79 -14.76 13.64
N VAL A 281 2.43 -14.13 14.76
CA VAL A 281 3.19 -14.23 16.02
C VAL A 281 2.72 -15.38 16.92
N SER A 282 1.67 -16.11 16.56
CA SER A 282 1.12 -17.20 17.37
C SER A 282 1.77 -18.54 17.03
N ASP A 283 3.06 -18.68 17.33
CA ASP A 283 3.77 -19.95 17.21
C ASP A 283 4.83 -20.17 18.29
N GLU A 284 5.58 -21.27 18.20
CA GLU A 284 6.57 -21.65 19.21
C GLU A 284 7.80 -20.72 19.29
N ILE A 285 7.95 -19.78 18.34
CA ILE A 285 9.09 -18.85 18.26
C ILE A 285 8.74 -17.62 19.09
N TYR A 286 8.87 -17.74 20.42
CA TYR A 286 8.46 -16.67 21.33
C TYR A 286 9.23 -15.35 21.13
N GLN A 287 10.38 -15.37 20.47
CA GLN A 287 11.12 -14.17 20.07
C GLN A 287 10.32 -13.28 19.09
N LEU A 288 9.28 -13.84 18.46
CA LEU A 288 8.36 -13.12 17.57
C LEU A 288 7.09 -12.63 18.26
N TRP A 289 6.84 -13.08 19.50
CA TRP A 289 5.72 -12.62 20.32
C TRP A 289 5.89 -11.13 20.66
N THR A 290 4.80 -10.51 21.12
CA THR A 290 4.82 -9.09 21.52
C THR A 290 5.79 -8.91 22.71
N GLY A 291 6.80 -8.06 22.54
CA GLY A 291 7.81 -7.80 23.55
C GLY A 291 7.52 -6.56 24.38
N LEU A 292 7.55 -6.68 25.71
CA LEU A 292 7.54 -5.55 26.64
C LEU A 292 8.94 -5.39 27.26
N TYR A 293 9.64 -4.32 26.88
CA TYR A 293 11.04 -4.09 27.22
C TYR A 293 11.21 -3.21 28.46
N LEU A 294 11.65 -3.81 29.56
CA LEU A 294 11.97 -3.12 30.81
C LEU A 294 13.47 -2.86 30.90
N LYS A 295 13.86 -1.62 31.18
CA LYS A 295 15.27 -1.21 31.35
C LYS A 295 15.76 -1.60 32.74
N THR A 296 16.38 -0.69 33.48
CA THR A 296 16.90 -0.96 34.82
C THR A 296 15.78 -1.15 35.85
N LYS A 297 16.12 -1.68 37.02
CA LYS A 297 15.24 -1.65 38.21
C LYS A 297 14.67 -0.25 38.44
N GLY A 298 13.38 -0.18 38.77
CA GLY A 298 12.62 1.06 38.98
C GLY A 298 11.97 1.62 37.72
N THR A 299 12.13 0.96 36.57
CA THR A 299 11.41 1.33 35.34
C THR A 299 10.06 0.65 35.25
N SER A 300 9.16 1.30 34.53
CA SER A 300 7.84 0.79 34.21
C SER A 300 7.56 0.94 32.72
N GLU A 301 6.77 0.03 32.18
CA GLU A 301 6.26 0.10 30.81
C GLU A 301 4.80 -0.33 30.76
N ARG A 302 4.15 -0.04 29.64
CA ARG A 302 2.76 -0.42 29.36
C ARG A 302 2.66 -1.15 28.02
N LEU A 303 1.69 -2.05 27.90
CA LEU A 303 1.36 -2.67 26.63
C LEU A 303 0.72 -1.63 25.70
N THR A 304 1.43 -1.28 24.63
CA THR A 304 0.96 -0.26 23.67
C THR A 304 -0.37 -0.65 23.02
N SER A 305 -0.63 -1.93 22.78
CA SER A 305 -1.87 -2.43 22.17
C SER A 305 -3.11 -2.15 23.04
N LEU A 306 -2.97 -2.24 24.36
CA LEU A 306 -4.04 -1.97 25.33
C LEU A 306 -4.30 -0.46 25.55
N ASP A 307 -3.45 0.43 25.03
CA ASP A 307 -3.53 1.89 25.22
C ASP A 307 -3.73 2.27 26.71
N LYS A 308 -4.71 3.13 27.03
CA LYS A 308 -5.00 3.61 28.39
C LYS A 308 -5.46 2.50 29.35
N ARG A 309 -5.82 1.33 28.82
CA ARG A 309 -6.32 0.18 29.57
C ARG A 309 -5.20 -0.66 30.16
N SER A 310 -3.99 -0.51 29.63
CA SER A 310 -2.83 -1.27 30.10
C SER A 310 -2.52 -0.92 31.55
N PRO A 311 -2.33 -1.92 32.43
CA PRO A 311 -1.68 -1.71 33.71
C PRO A 311 -0.20 -1.35 33.51
N GLY A 312 0.45 -0.88 34.57
CA GLY A 312 1.90 -0.69 34.59
C GLY A 312 2.63 -2.00 34.84
N PHE A 313 3.66 -2.31 34.07
CA PHE A 313 4.57 -3.43 34.33
C PHE A 313 5.84 -2.87 34.97
N LEU A 314 6.04 -3.11 36.26
CA LEU A 314 7.09 -2.50 37.08
C LEU A 314 8.26 -3.47 37.29
N ARG A 315 9.47 -3.09 36.89
CA ARG A 315 10.69 -3.84 37.22
C ARG A 315 11.17 -3.48 38.63
N VAL A 316 10.71 -4.20 39.65
CA VAL A 316 11.04 -3.93 41.07
C VAL A 316 12.34 -4.59 41.55
N GLY A 317 12.84 -5.57 40.80
CA GLY A 317 14.09 -6.28 41.08
C GLY A 317 14.86 -6.68 39.81
N ALA A 318 16.02 -7.29 39.99
CA ALA A 318 16.83 -7.79 38.86
C ALA A 318 16.04 -8.84 38.04
N ASN A 319 15.35 -9.74 38.72
CA ASN A 319 14.49 -10.79 38.12
C ASN A 319 13.07 -10.73 38.72
N GLU A 320 12.58 -9.53 39.00
CA GLU A 320 11.26 -9.36 39.61
C GLU A 320 10.48 -8.25 38.91
N VAL A 321 9.32 -8.64 38.39
CA VAL A 321 8.35 -7.75 37.76
C VAL A 321 7.03 -7.88 38.49
N GLN A 322 6.37 -6.75 38.69
CA GLN A 322 5.03 -6.67 39.24
C GLN A 322 4.12 -5.91 38.28
N ILE A 323 2.82 -6.19 38.35
CA ILE A 323 1.77 -5.54 37.59
C ILE A 323 1.06 -4.56 38.54
N ASP A 324 1.05 -3.28 38.17
CA ASP A 324 0.34 -2.16 38.79
C ASP A 324 -1.03 -2.02 38.12
N ILE A 325 -2.03 -2.65 38.74
CA ILE A 325 -3.38 -2.84 38.21
C ILE A 325 -4.24 -1.58 38.44
N ASP A 326 -4.05 -0.91 39.57
CA ASP A 326 -4.83 0.28 39.95
C ASP A 326 -4.20 1.62 39.52
N GLY A 327 -2.94 1.59 39.08
CA GLY A 327 -2.21 2.74 38.57
C GLY A 327 -1.60 3.63 39.65
N ASP A 328 -1.45 3.14 40.88
CA ASP A 328 -0.89 3.88 42.01
C ASP A 328 0.66 3.95 42.00
N GLY A 329 1.29 3.23 41.07
CA GLY A 329 2.75 3.14 40.92
C GLY A 329 3.42 2.06 41.78
N ASN A 330 2.64 1.28 42.52
CA ASN A 330 3.07 0.11 43.29
C ASN A 330 2.60 -1.17 42.59
N GLY A 331 3.30 -2.28 42.82
CA GLY A 331 2.95 -3.55 42.20
C GLY A 331 1.93 -4.32 43.03
N ASP A 332 0.83 -4.73 42.39
CA ASP A 332 -0.26 -5.49 43.01
C ASP A 332 -0.10 -7.00 42.84
N GLN A 333 0.41 -7.42 41.68
CA GLN A 333 0.52 -8.81 41.29
C GLN A 333 1.91 -9.13 40.76
N LYS A 334 2.53 -10.22 41.23
CA LYS A 334 3.83 -10.67 40.72
C LYS A 334 3.67 -11.36 39.36
N LEU A 335 4.49 -10.95 38.40
CA LEU A 335 4.63 -11.66 37.13
C LEU A 335 5.68 -12.77 37.27
N PRO A 336 5.40 -14.02 36.84
CA PRO A 336 6.39 -15.09 36.87
C PRO A 336 7.52 -14.82 35.86
N ILE A 337 8.78 -14.89 36.34
CA ILE A 337 10.01 -14.67 35.56
C ILE A 337 10.81 -15.98 35.57
N THR A 338 10.27 -17.03 34.96
CA THR A 338 10.79 -18.41 35.09
C THR A 338 11.40 -18.96 33.80
N GLY A 339 11.23 -18.27 32.66
CA GLY A 339 11.61 -18.79 31.33
C GLY A 339 10.67 -19.87 30.80
N ASN A 340 9.71 -20.35 31.61
CA ASN A 340 8.57 -21.12 31.13
C ASN A 340 7.54 -20.19 30.49
N GLN A 341 6.62 -20.77 29.74
CA GLN A 341 5.43 -20.08 29.24
C GLN A 341 4.34 -20.22 30.31
N GLU A 342 4.05 -19.13 31.02
CA GLU A 342 3.15 -19.14 32.17
C GLU A 342 1.90 -18.31 31.85
N PRO A 343 0.68 -18.85 32.06
CA PRO A 343 -0.55 -18.09 31.93
C PRO A 343 -0.71 -17.12 33.11
N VAL A 344 -1.10 -15.88 32.81
CA VAL A 344 -1.22 -14.79 33.78
C VAL A 344 -2.56 -14.08 33.56
N ALA A 345 -3.50 -14.28 34.48
CA ALA A 345 -4.72 -13.47 34.58
C ALA A 345 -4.50 -12.26 35.50
N PHE A 346 -5.05 -11.12 35.11
CA PHE A 346 -5.05 -9.88 35.88
C PHE A 346 -6.22 -9.00 35.43
N LYS A 347 -6.33 -7.78 35.98
CA LYS A 347 -7.37 -6.83 35.56
C LYS A 347 -6.80 -5.66 34.77
N ILE A 348 -7.55 -5.22 33.77
CA ILE A 348 -7.29 -4.02 32.96
C ILE A 348 -8.38 -2.97 33.22
N ASP A 349 -8.25 -1.80 32.58
CA ASP A 349 -9.18 -0.68 32.76
C ASP A 349 -9.25 -0.20 34.22
N ASN A 350 -8.10 0.02 34.85
CA ASN A 350 -7.96 0.39 36.26
C ASN A 350 -8.68 -0.60 37.20
N GLY A 351 -8.39 -1.89 37.01
CA GLY A 351 -8.88 -2.96 37.86
C GLY A 351 -10.35 -3.35 37.66
N GLN A 352 -10.98 -3.01 36.52
CA GLN A 352 -12.40 -3.27 36.30
C GLN A 352 -12.68 -4.56 35.52
N ARG A 353 -11.83 -4.92 34.55
CA ARG A 353 -12.13 -6.01 33.61
C ARG A 353 -11.07 -7.10 33.66
N ASP A 354 -11.51 -8.37 33.71
CA ASP A 354 -10.59 -9.51 33.65
C ASP A 354 -9.96 -9.65 32.26
N TRP A 355 -8.66 -9.94 32.25
CA TRP A 355 -7.89 -10.15 31.05
C TRP A 355 -6.71 -11.08 31.34
N GLY A 356 -5.96 -11.48 30.32
CA GLY A 356 -4.75 -12.24 30.56
C GLY A 356 -3.93 -12.55 29.32
N MET A 357 -2.77 -13.12 29.59
CA MET A 357 -1.76 -13.42 28.59
C MET A 357 -0.94 -14.62 29.02
N ILE A 358 -0.19 -15.20 28.09
CA ILE A 358 0.90 -16.12 28.41
C ILE A 358 2.19 -15.32 28.31
N ALA A 359 2.98 -15.34 29.39
CA ALA A 359 4.22 -14.60 29.50
C ALA A 359 5.42 -15.54 29.58
N THR A 360 6.52 -15.13 28.97
CA THR A 360 7.83 -15.77 29.15
C THR A 360 8.96 -14.73 29.05
N ILE A 361 10.19 -15.15 29.34
CA ILE A 361 11.40 -14.33 29.23
C ILE A 361 12.47 -15.07 28.44
N GLY A 362 13.46 -14.35 27.92
CA GLY A 362 14.57 -14.97 27.22
C GLY A 362 15.51 -15.77 28.12
N LEU A 363 16.26 -16.70 27.52
CA LEU A 363 17.26 -17.54 28.18
C LEU A 363 18.68 -17.19 27.72
N GLN A 364 19.68 -17.80 28.37
CA GLN A 364 21.09 -17.51 28.11
C GLN A 364 21.59 -17.92 26.73
N GLN A 365 21.00 -18.97 26.16
CA GLN A 365 21.36 -19.51 24.84
C GLN A 365 20.09 -19.68 24.02
N GLU A 366 19.82 -18.70 23.18
CA GLU A 366 18.66 -18.65 22.30
C GLU A 366 19.08 -18.54 20.83
N GLN A 367 18.15 -18.78 19.92
CA GLN A 367 18.37 -18.61 18.49
C GLN A 367 17.55 -17.43 17.95
N TYR A 368 18.22 -16.51 17.27
CA TYR A 368 17.59 -15.39 16.58
C TYR A 368 18.10 -15.32 15.14
N GLN A 369 17.22 -15.54 14.15
CA GLN A 369 17.62 -15.60 12.74
C GLN A 369 18.77 -16.61 12.45
N GLY A 370 18.84 -17.69 13.23
CA GLY A 370 19.89 -18.71 13.16
C GLY A 370 21.22 -18.33 13.81
N ILE A 371 21.23 -17.26 14.61
CA ILE A 371 22.37 -16.78 15.38
C ILE A 371 22.13 -17.11 16.86
N GLU A 372 23.13 -17.69 17.52
CA GLU A 372 23.08 -17.89 18.98
C GLU A 372 23.21 -16.53 19.69
N VAL A 373 22.26 -16.21 20.57
CA VAL A 373 22.19 -14.94 21.31
C VAL A 373 21.85 -15.19 22.79
N ASN A 374 22.21 -14.24 23.65
CA ASN A 374 21.82 -14.24 25.05
C ASN A 374 20.64 -13.27 25.26
N LEU A 375 19.47 -13.82 25.54
CA LEU A 375 18.24 -13.06 25.83
C LEU A 375 17.86 -13.11 27.31
N ALA A 376 18.73 -13.64 28.18
CA ALA A 376 18.47 -13.71 29.61
C ALA A 376 18.39 -12.29 30.22
N PRO A 377 17.60 -12.10 31.29
CA PRO A 377 17.57 -10.85 32.03
C PRO A 377 18.97 -10.39 32.44
N ALA A 378 19.23 -9.08 32.28
CA ALA A 378 20.46 -8.42 32.74
C ALA A 378 20.12 -7.11 33.47
N ASP A 379 21.07 -6.52 34.20
CA ASP A 379 20.82 -5.36 35.06
C ASP A 379 20.17 -4.16 34.34
N ASN A 380 20.46 -4.00 33.04
CA ASN A 380 19.98 -2.91 32.21
C ASN A 380 18.85 -3.30 31.24
N GLN A 381 18.50 -4.59 31.13
CA GLN A 381 17.48 -5.05 30.18
C GLN A 381 16.74 -6.30 30.65
N LEU A 382 15.44 -6.34 30.38
CA LEU A 382 14.55 -7.48 30.55
C LEU A 382 13.44 -7.36 29.52
N THR A 383 13.25 -8.36 28.68
CA THR A 383 12.09 -8.43 27.77
C THR A 383 11.13 -9.50 28.26
N ILE A 384 9.86 -9.12 28.42
CA ILE A 384 8.76 -10.05 28.62
C ILE A 384 8.15 -10.31 27.24
N TYR A 385 8.10 -11.56 26.81
CA TYR A 385 7.45 -11.98 25.57
C TYR A 385 6.03 -12.44 25.88
N ILE A 386 5.07 -11.89 25.15
CA ILE A 386 3.64 -11.94 25.48
C ILE A 386 2.88 -12.58 24.32
N HIS A 387 2.21 -13.69 24.60
CA HIS A 387 1.27 -14.33 23.69
C HIS A 387 -0.17 -14.08 24.15
N PRO A 388 -1.12 -13.81 23.23
CA PRO A 388 -2.53 -13.64 23.57
C PRO A 388 -3.12 -14.90 24.21
N ALA A 389 -3.77 -14.72 25.37
CA ALA A 389 -4.44 -15.78 26.10
C ALA A 389 -5.79 -15.36 26.69
N ALA A 390 -6.16 -14.08 26.57
CA ALA A 390 -7.47 -13.58 26.94
C ALA A 390 -8.53 -14.10 25.96
N SER A 391 -9.61 -14.66 26.51
CA SER A 391 -10.75 -15.06 25.71
C SER A 391 -12.06 -14.87 26.46
N VAL A 392 -13.16 -14.80 25.71
CA VAL A 392 -14.51 -14.79 26.25
C VAL A 392 -15.34 -15.88 25.60
N VAL A 393 -16.16 -16.57 26.39
CA VAL A 393 -16.87 -17.79 26.00
C VAL A 393 -18.36 -17.65 26.22
N GLY A 394 -19.15 -18.09 25.25
CA GLY A 394 -20.61 -18.16 25.33
C GLY A 394 -21.15 -19.36 24.56
N ALA A 395 -22.49 -19.46 24.50
CA ALA A 395 -23.17 -20.45 23.69
C ALA A 395 -24.24 -19.77 22.82
N LEU A 396 -24.12 -19.88 21.50
CA LEU A 396 -25.09 -19.40 20.54
C LEU A 396 -25.86 -20.60 19.99
N GLU A 397 -27.17 -20.68 20.27
CA GLU A 397 -28.01 -21.79 19.80
C GLU A 397 -27.46 -23.20 20.14
N GLY A 398 -26.80 -23.32 21.29
CA GLY A 398 -26.17 -24.58 21.75
C GLY A 398 -24.76 -24.83 21.24
N GLU A 399 -24.26 -24.05 20.29
CA GLU A 399 -22.88 -24.10 19.82
C GLU A 399 -22.00 -23.22 20.71
N GLN A 400 -20.91 -23.78 21.24
CA GLN A 400 -19.95 -22.99 22.02
C GLN A 400 -19.21 -22.03 21.09
N ILE A 401 -19.12 -20.77 21.50
CA ILE A 401 -18.31 -19.76 20.82
C ILE A 401 -17.27 -19.22 21.80
N ARG A 402 -16.06 -19.01 21.29
CA ARG A 402 -14.96 -18.40 22.04
C ARG A 402 -14.30 -17.34 21.18
N VAL A 403 -14.29 -16.10 21.66
CA VAL A 403 -13.60 -14.99 21.00
C VAL A 403 -12.27 -14.78 21.70
N LEU A 404 -11.18 -14.76 20.93
CA LEU A 404 -9.81 -14.57 21.36
C LEU A 404 -9.39 -13.13 21.08
N ASP A 405 -8.88 -12.43 22.08
CA ASP A 405 -8.25 -11.11 21.92
C ASP A 405 -6.80 -11.31 21.46
N ASP A 406 -6.66 -11.65 20.18
CA ASP A 406 -5.39 -12.00 19.54
C ASP A 406 -4.61 -10.74 19.12
N ASN A 407 -5.28 -9.58 18.98
CA ASN A 407 -4.61 -8.30 18.74
C ASN A 407 -4.15 -7.57 20.01
N LEU A 408 -4.42 -8.17 21.18
CA LEU A 408 -4.00 -7.70 22.51
C LEU A 408 -4.53 -6.31 22.86
N ASP A 409 -5.66 -5.90 22.32
CA ASP A 409 -6.18 -4.56 22.52
C ASP A 409 -7.22 -4.45 23.64
N GLY A 410 -7.63 -5.58 24.19
CA GLY A 410 -8.60 -5.70 25.26
C GLY A 410 -10.06 -5.65 24.76
N ILE A 411 -10.31 -5.40 23.48
CA ILE A 411 -11.65 -5.37 22.90
C ILE A 411 -11.80 -6.60 22.02
N TYR A 412 -12.54 -7.58 22.54
CA TYR A 412 -12.87 -8.79 21.79
C TYR A 412 -13.68 -8.45 20.53
N GLY A 413 -13.27 -9.01 19.41
CA GLY A 413 -13.91 -8.81 18.12
C GLY A 413 -13.74 -7.41 17.54
N SER A 414 -12.66 -6.71 17.92
CA SER A 414 -12.33 -5.39 17.37
C SER A 414 -11.82 -5.48 15.92
N ALA A 415 -11.82 -4.33 15.23
CA ALA A 415 -11.23 -4.24 13.91
C ALA A 415 -9.72 -4.56 13.99
N PRO A 416 -9.13 -5.22 12.97
CA PRO A 416 -7.71 -5.51 12.97
C PRO A 416 -6.87 -4.24 13.14
N ARG A 417 -5.79 -4.36 13.91
CA ARG A 417 -4.75 -3.34 14.02
C ARG A 417 -3.59 -3.74 13.13
N SER A 418 -2.71 -2.79 12.79
CA SER A 418 -1.55 -3.09 11.98
C SER A 418 -0.31 -2.42 12.54
N TRP A 419 0.79 -3.15 12.55
CA TRP A 419 2.03 -2.74 13.21
C TRP A 419 3.23 -2.88 12.28
N SER A 420 4.16 -1.93 12.40
CA SER A 420 5.46 -1.99 11.73
C SER A 420 6.43 -2.82 12.57
N TYR A 421 6.18 -4.13 12.66
CA TYR A 421 7.09 -5.05 13.36
C TYR A 421 8.49 -5.03 12.74
N VAL A 422 9.48 -5.43 13.53
CA VAL A 422 10.84 -5.66 13.02
C VAL A 422 10.80 -6.70 11.88
N GLY A 423 11.55 -6.42 10.80
CA GLY A 423 11.57 -7.23 9.58
C GLY A 423 10.50 -6.87 8.54
N MET A 424 9.70 -5.82 8.78
CA MET A 424 8.85 -5.22 7.76
C MET A 424 9.63 -4.18 6.97
N SER A 425 9.46 -4.18 5.65
CA SER A 425 9.85 -3.04 4.81
C SER A 425 9.12 -1.77 5.25
N LYS A 426 9.72 -0.60 5.04
CA LYS A 426 9.12 0.71 5.35
C LYS A 426 7.73 0.82 4.69
N GLU A 427 6.78 1.47 5.38
CA GLU A 427 5.40 1.70 4.91
C GLU A 427 4.53 0.44 4.78
N HIS A 428 5.05 -0.74 5.13
CA HIS A 428 4.29 -1.97 5.22
C HIS A 428 4.04 -2.37 6.67
N PHE A 429 2.87 -2.96 6.94
CA PHE A 429 2.43 -3.30 8.28
C PHE A 429 1.91 -4.74 8.33
N CYS A 430 2.17 -5.43 9.44
CA CYS A 430 1.58 -6.73 9.73
C CYS A 430 0.27 -6.51 10.47
N PRO A 431 -0.84 -7.10 10.01
CA PRO A 431 -2.08 -7.04 10.75
C PRO A 431 -2.06 -8.00 11.95
N ASP A 432 -2.64 -7.55 13.06
CA ASP A 432 -3.08 -8.41 14.15
C ASP A 432 -4.61 -8.31 14.24
N MET A 433 -5.25 -9.45 14.41
CA MET A 433 -6.71 -9.54 14.48
C MET A 433 -7.12 -10.52 15.55
N ASP A 434 -8.31 -10.29 16.08
CA ASP A 434 -8.98 -11.26 16.92
C ASP A 434 -9.41 -12.49 16.13
N ALA A 435 -9.65 -13.57 16.86
CA ALA A 435 -10.06 -14.84 16.28
C ALA A 435 -11.25 -15.42 17.04
N ILE A 436 -11.95 -16.36 16.40
CA ILE A 436 -13.07 -17.09 16.98
C ILE A 436 -12.84 -18.61 16.87
N VAL A 437 -13.12 -19.32 17.95
CA VAL A 437 -13.27 -20.78 17.95
C VAL A 437 -14.75 -21.11 18.03
N VAL A 438 -15.21 -21.96 17.12
CA VAL A 438 -16.60 -22.42 17.06
C VAL A 438 -16.63 -23.91 17.41
N GLY A 439 -17.46 -24.25 18.38
CA GLY A 439 -17.65 -25.60 18.87
C GLY A 439 -16.40 -26.19 19.52
N LYS A 440 -16.12 -27.44 19.16
CA LYS A 440 -14.95 -28.20 19.62
C LYS A 440 -13.77 -28.11 18.66
N GLY A 441 -13.78 -27.15 17.74
CA GLY A 441 -12.70 -26.95 16.77
C GLY A 441 -11.37 -26.66 17.47
N LYS A 442 -10.27 -27.18 16.92
CA LYS A 442 -8.89 -26.87 17.39
C LYS A 442 -8.24 -25.72 16.64
N ARG A 443 -8.91 -25.20 15.61
CA ARG A 443 -8.42 -24.11 14.77
C ARG A 443 -9.35 -22.92 14.93
N ALA A 444 -8.79 -21.80 15.33
CA ALA A 444 -9.49 -20.53 15.35
C ALA A 444 -9.61 -20.00 13.93
N ARG A 445 -10.68 -19.26 13.66
CA ARG A 445 -10.92 -18.53 12.42
C ARG A 445 -10.73 -17.04 12.67
N PRO A 446 -10.39 -16.23 11.65
CA PRO A 446 -10.45 -14.78 11.76
C PRO A 446 -11.76 -14.30 12.39
N TRP A 447 -11.70 -13.34 13.31
CA TRP A 447 -12.88 -12.61 13.68
C TRP A 447 -13.40 -11.84 12.47
N SER A 448 -14.70 -11.90 12.27
CA SER A 448 -15.41 -11.38 11.10
C SER A 448 -16.79 -10.93 11.57
N GLU A 449 -17.28 -9.82 11.05
CA GLU A 449 -18.64 -9.35 11.33
C GLU A 449 -19.69 -10.39 10.93
N LEU A 450 -19.48 -11.06 9.79
CA LEU A 450 -20.32 -12.16 9.32
C LEU A 450 -19.64 -13.50 9.59
N GLN A 451 -20.35 -14.40 10.29
CA GLN A 451 -19.86 -15.72 10.68
C GLN A 451 -20.92 -16.80 10.44
N GLU A 452 -20.49 -17.96 9.99
CA GLU A 452 -21.32 -19.16 9.92
C GLU A 452 -21.18 -19.96 11.24
N ILE A 453 -22.28 -20.06 12.00
CA ILE A 453 -22.37 -20.81 13.25
C ILE A 453 -23.49 -21.84 13.12
N GLY A 454 -23.17 -23.13 13.28
CA GLY A 454 -24.16 -24.20 13.21
C GLY A 454 -24.93 -24.27 11.88
N GLY A 455 -24.30 -23.90 10.76
CA GLY A 455 -24.93 -23.89 9.42
C GLY A 455 -25.82 -22.68 9.13
N LYS A 456 -25.77 -21.63 9.97
CA LYS A 456 -26.51 -20.37 9.77
C LYS A 456 -25.54 -19.19 9.84
N TRP A 457 -25.82 -18.17 9.04
CA TRP A 457 -25.05 -16.95 9.04
C TRP A 457 -25.59 -15.94 10.07
N TYR A 458 -24.68 -15.32 10.81
CA TYR A 458 -24.98 -14.29 11.77
C TYR A 458 -24.09 -13.06 11.53
N ARG A 459 -24.69 -11.89 11.68
CA ARG A 459 -23.96 -10.65 11.97
C ARG A 459 -23.68 -10.60 13.47
N MET A 460 -22.41 -10.60 13.85
CA MET A 460 -21.95 -10.73 15.24
C MET A 460 -21.20 -9.48 15.70
N GLN A 461 -21.48 -9.07 16.94
CA GLN A 461 -20.78 -7.98 17.61
C GLN A 461 -20.61 -8.32 19.09
N VAL A 462 -19.40 -8.15 19.61
CA VAL A 462 -19.14 -8.23 21.06
C VAL A 462 -19.26 -6.83 21.64
N ASP A 463 -19.82 -6.71 22.84
CA ASP A 463 -19.81 -5.43 23.55
C ASP A 463 -18.38 -5.02 23.95
N GLU A 464 -18.18 -3.72 24.20
CA GLU A 464 -16.86 -3.18 24.54
C GLU A 464 -16.22 -3.85 25.78
N ASN A 465 -17.04 -4.40 26.68
CA ASN A 465 -16.58 -5.03 27.92
C ASN A 465 -16.29 -6.53 27.78
N GLY A 466 -16.58 -7.15 26.63
CA GLY A 466 -16.49 -8.59 26.44
C GLY A 466 -17.53 -9.40 27.23
N THR A 467 -18.62 -8.76 27.68
CA THR A 467 -19.60 -9.39 28.59
C THR A 467 -20.80 -10.01 27.88
N SER A 468 -21.06 -9.59 26.65
CA SER A 468 -22.14 -10.10 25.83
C SER A 468 -21.78 -10.03 24.36
N LEU A 469 -22.35 -10.96 23.60
CA LEU A 469 -22.31 -10.98 22.15
C LEU A 469 -23.73 -10.85 21.61
N THR A 470 -23.93 -9.94 20.67
CA THR A 470 -25.16 -9.85 19.88
C THR A 470 -24.96 -10.59 18.57
N ALA A 471 -25.83 -11.55 18.27
CA ALA A 471 -25.86 -12.29 17.02
C ALA A 471 -27.21 -12.08 16.33
N THR A 472 -27.20 -11.45 15.16
CA THR A 472 -28.40 -11.25 14.34
C THR A 472 -28.36 -12.23 13.17
N PRO A 473 -29.31 -13.17 13.04
CA PRO A 473 -29.37 -14.04 11.87
C PRO A 473 -29.47 -13.22 10.59
N VAL A 474 -28.75 -13.62 9.55
CA VAL A 474 -28.77 -12.97 8.23
C VAL A 474 -28.84 -14.00 7.12
N ASP A 475 -29.59 -13.69 6.08
CA ASP A 475 -29.55 -14.44 4.83
C ASP A 475 -28.49 -13.81 3.92
N VAL A 476 -27.46 -14.57 3.59
CA VAL A 476 -26.40 -14.15 2.68
C VAL A 476 -26.38 -15.05 1.46
N LYS A 477 -26.30 -14.43 0.29
CA LYS A 477 -25.95 -15.14 -0.94
C LYS A 477 -24.50 -15.53 -0.84
N THR A 478 -24.17 -16.79 -1.07
CA THR A 478 -22.80 -17.28 -0.90
C THR A 478 -22.21 -17.80 -2.20
N GLY A 479 -20.89 -17.82 -2.27
CA GLY A 479 -20.10 -18.53 -3.27
C GLY A 479 -18.96 -19.27 -2.59
N THR A 480 -18.16 -20.01 -3.36
CA THR A 480 -16.97 -20.68 -2.86
C THR A 480 -15.71 -19.91 -3.24
N LEU A 481 -14.93 -19.48 -2.25
CA LEU A 481 -13.61 -18.88 -2.48
C LEU A 481 -12.52 -19.85 -2.07
N LYS A 482 -11.56 -20.08 -2.96
CA LYS A 482 -10.37 -20.90 -2.68
C LYS A 482 -9.09 -20.18 -3.07
N TYR A 483 -7.95 -20.68 -2.61
CA TYR A 483 -6.65 -20.24 -3.13
C TYR A 483 -5.99 -21.33 -3.96
N LYS A 484 -5.13 -20.91 -4.90
CA LYS A 484 -4.16 -21.76 -5.59
C LYS A 484 -2.79 -21.14 -5.39
N TYR A 485 -1.89 -21.91 -4.78
CA TYR A 485 -0.57 -21.42 -4.42
C TYR A 485 0.53 -22.19 -5.15
N ALA A 486 1.43 -21.48 -5.82
CA ALA A 486 2.59 -22.07 -6.50
C ALA A 486 3.86 -21.94 -5.64
N GLY A 487 4.60 -23.02 -5.45
CA GLY A 487 5.85 -23.02 -4.66
C GLY A 487 5.70 -23.74 -3.32
N GLY A 488 5.94 -23.05 -2.21
CA GLY A 488 5.78 -23.61 -0.86
C GLY A 488 4.30 -23.86 -0.50
N LYS A 489 4.03 -24.21 0.76
CA LYS A 489 2.67 -24.42 1.24
C LYS A 489 2.36 -23.38 2.33
N PRO A 490 1.42 -22.46 2.10
CA PRO A 490 0.93 -21.58 3.16
C PRO A 490 0.28 -22.39 4.28
N GLU A 491 0.49 -21.95 5.52
CA GLU A 491 -0.20 -22.52 6.68
C GLU A 491 -1.66 -22.03 6.73
N TRP A 492 -1.87 -20.75 6.43
CA TRP A 492 -3.16 -20.10 6.30
C TRP A 492 -3.06 -18.90 5.35
N ILE A 493 -4.19 -18.54 4.75
CA ILE A 493 -4.38 -17.34 3.93
C ILE A 493 -5.69 -16.71 4.36
N VAL A 494 -5.66 -15.43 4.74
CA VAL A 494 -6.84 -14.66 5.10
C VAL A 494 -7.15 -13.65 4.01
N VAL A 495 -8.41 -13.56 3.62
CA VAL A 495 -8.93 -12.51 2.74
C VAL A 495 -9.84 -11.57 3.50
N GLN A 496 -9.92 -10.33 3.04
CA GLN A 496 -10.85 -9.31 3.54
C GLN A 496 -11.86 -8.97 2.44
N GLY A 497 -13.14 -8.85 2.80
CA GLY A 497 -14.13 -8.28 1.90
C GLY A 497 -13.89 -6.80 1.61
N THR A 498 -14.47 -6.26 0.55
CA THR A 498 -14.50 -4.82 0.28
C THR A 498 -15.92 -4.27 0.38
N ASP A 499 -16.06 -2.95 0.36
CA ASP A 499 -17.34 -2.26 0.36
C ASP A 499 -18.18 -2.65 1.61
N GLU A 500 -19.38 -3.18 1.43
CA GLU A 500 -20.25 -3.62 2.53
C GLU A 500 -19.67 -4.78 3.36
N LEU A 501 -18.67 -5.48 2.83
CA LEU A 501 -17.98 -6.60 3.50
C LEU A 501 -16.62 -6.19 4.09
N ALA A 502 -16.34 -4.89 4.23
CA ALA A 502 -15.04 -4.39 4.71
C ALA A 502 -14.61 -4.95 6.09
N ASN A 503 -15.57 -5.32 6.94
CA ASN A 503 -15.32 -5.92 8.27
C ASN A 503 -15.39 -7.46 8.27
N CYS A 504 -15.43 -8.09 7.09
CA CYS A 504 -15.51 -9.54 6.96
C CYS A 504 -14.17 -10.14 6.57
N TYR A 505 -13.71 -11.11 7.36
CA TYR A 505 -12.41 -11.75 7.20
C TYR A 505 -12.57 -13.27 7.17
N PHE A 506 -11.94 -13.94 6.21
CA PHE A 506 -12.11 -15.37 6.03
C PHE A 506 -10.78 -16.07 5.76
N GLU A 507 -10.52 -17.17 6.47
CA GLU A 507 -9.40 -18.05 6.15
C GLU A 507 -9.76 -18.96 4.98
N VAL A 508 -9.22 -18.68 3.80
CA VAL A 508 -9.46 -19.48 2.59
C VAL A 508 -8.55 -20.69 2.54
N THR A 509 -9.07 -21.80 2.00
CA THR A 509 -8.30 -23.05 1.84
C THR A 509 -8.10 -23.39 0.36
N SER A 510 -7.20 -24.32 0.06
CA SER A 510 -7.03 -24.83 -1.31
C SER A 510 -8.22 -25.65 -1.80
N LYS A 511 -9.05 -26.16 -0.88
CA LYS A 511 -10.31 -26.86 -1.20
C LYS A 511 -11.48 -25.90 -1.39
N GLY A 512 -11.35 -24.66 -0.91
CA GLY A 512 -12.40 -23.65 -0.89
C GLY A 512 -13.17 -23.64 0.41
N ILE A 513 -13.78 -22.48 0.68
CA ILE A 513 -14.72 -22.24 1.77
C ILE A 513 -15.92 -21.49 1.21
N GLU A 514 -17.07 -21.65 1.84
CA GLU A 514 -18.25 -20.83 1.53
C GLU A 514 -18.14 -19.48 2.23
N VAL A 515 -18.32 -18.40 1.47
CA VAL A 515 -18.31 -17.00 1.95
C VAL A 515 -19.40 -16.20 1.23
N PRO A 516 -19.85 -15.06 1.78
CA PRO A 516 -20.78 -14.18 1.09
C PRO A 516 -20.31 -13.83 -0.34
N ALA A 517 -21.23 -13.66 -1.29
CA ALA A 517 -20.91 -13.11 -2.59
C ALA A 517 -20.46 -11.65 -2.42
N GLY A 518 -19.44 -11.25 -3.19
CA GLY A 518 -18.83 -9.93 -3.02
C GLY A 518 -17.40 -9.88 -3.54
N LYS A 519 -16.69 -8.82 -3.20
CA LYS A 519 -15.30 -8.59 -3.60
C LYS A 519 -14.36 -8.87 -2.44
N TYR A 520 -13.25 -9.53 -2.73
CA TYR A 520 -12.27 -9.99 -1.73
C TYR A 520 -10.85 -9.67 -2.16
N ARG A 521 -10.04 -9.16 -1.23
CA ARG A 521 -8.60 -8.96 -1.42
C ARG A 521 -7.82 -9.82 -0.43
N LEU A 522 -6.59 -10.17 -0.80
CA LEU A 522 -5.63 -10.75 0.15
C LEU A 522 -5.48 -9.78 1.34
N PHE A 523 -5.72 -10.27 2.55
CA PHE A 523 -5.44 -9.51 3.76
C PHE A 523 -4.03 -9.82 4.26
N TYR A 524 -3.74 -11.09 4.52
CA TYR A 524 -2.41 -11.59 4.89
C TYR A 524 -2.39 -13.12 4.91
N GLY A 525 -1.20 -13.71 5.09
CA GLY A 525 -0.98 -15.14 5.14
C GLY A 525 0.32 -15.50 5.84
N ASP A 526 0.54 -16.79 6.09
CA ASP A 526 1.83 -17.30 6.56
C ASP A 526 2.32 -18.39 5.61
N LEU A 527 3.50 -18.17 5.05
CA LEU A 527 4.23 -19.19 4.32
C LEU A 527 5.28 -19.78 5.25
N ARG A 528 5.15 -21.06 5.63
CA ARG A 528 6.12 -21.71 6.52
C ARG A 528 6.61 -23.06 6.02
N LYS A 529 7.78 -23.42 6.53
CA LYS A 529 8.40 -24.74 6.33
C LYS A 529 9.27 -25.07 7.55
N GLY A 530 9.32 -26.34 7.91
CA GLY A 530 10.08 -26.81 9.08
C GLY A 530 9.19 -26.97 10.31
N LYS A 531 9.82 -27.23 11.45
CA LYS A 531 9.17 -27.43 12.76
C LYS A 531 10.11 -26.91 13.85
N LYS A 532 9.56 -26.44 14.97
CA LYS A 532 10.34 -25.97 16.12
C LYS A 532 11.35 -24.89 15.70
N GLN A 533 12.54 -24.91 16.28
CA GLN A 533 13.63 -23.98 15.99
C GLN A 533 14.14 -24.00 14.53
N GLN A 534 13.73 -24.98 13.72
CA GLN A 534 14.10 -25.08 12.29
C GLN A 534 13.02 -24.49 11.37
N VAL A 535 12.01 -23.83 11.92
CA VAL A 535 11.01 -23.12 11.12
C VAL A 535 11.69 -22.00 10.34
N THR A 536 11.41 -21.98 9.03
CA THR A 536 11.59 -20.82 8.15
C THR A 536 10.21 -20.35 7.72
N LYS A 537 9.93 -19.06 7.83
CA LYS A 537 8.62 -18.52 7.51
C LYS A 537 8.68 -17.09 7.00
N ALA A 538 7.61 -16.66 6.34
CA ALA A 538 7.43 -15.31 5.86
C ALA A 538 5.96 -14.91 5.96
N LEU A 539 5.72 -13.65 6.32
CA LEU A 539 4.41 -13.04 6.31
C LEU A 539 4.05 -12.72 4.85
N ILE A 540 2.91 -13.21 4.39
CA ILE A 540 2.36 -12.87 3.09
C ILE A 540 1.46 -11.64 3.30
N ILE A 541 1.69 -10.54 2.59
CA ILE A 541 0.80 -9.36 2.58
C ILE A 541 0.49 -8.93 1.15
N PRO A 542 -0.62 -8.22 0.88
CA PRO A 542 -0.86 -7.65 -0.44
C PRO A 542 0.24 -6.65 -0.80
N GLY A 543 0.64 -6.64 -2.07
CA GLY A 543 1.43 -5.56 -2.67
C GLY A 543 0.58 -4.70 -3.60
N ARG A 544 1.21 -3.69 -4.21
CA ARG A 544 0.53 -2.68 -5.06
C ARG A 544 -0.21 -3.25 -6.27
N THR A 545 0.17 -4.45 -6.71
CA THR A 545 -0.41 -5.12 -7.87
C THR A 545 -1.27 -6.33 -7.50
N THR A 546 -1.48 -6.59 -6.20
CA THR A 546 -2.34 -7.68 -5.73
C THR A 546 -3.79 -7.42 -6.06
N LYS A 547 -4.38 -8.32 -6.86
CA LYS A 547 -5.73 -8.18 -7.40
C LYS A 547 -6.80 -8.51 -6.38
N THR A 548 -7.90 -7.77 -6.45
CA THR A 548 -9.19 -8.12 -5.84
C THR A 548 -9.89 -9.18 -6.69
N VAL A 549 -10.48 -10.17 -6.04
CA VAL A 549 -11.28 -11.24 -6.64
C VAL A 549 -12.76 -10.91 -6.44
N SER A 550 -13.56 -10.99 -7.51
CA SER A 550 -15.02 -10.78 -7.43
C SER A 550 -15.73 -12.13 -7.44
N LEU A 551 -16.40 -12.48 -6.35
CA LEU A 551 -17.14 -13.72 -6.16
C LEU A 551 -18.63 -13.51 -6.37
N GLN A 552 -19.22 -14.29 -7.28
CA GLN A 552 -20.66 -14.30 -7.53
C GLN A 552 -21.35 -15.44 -6.75
N GLU A 553 -22.66 -15.28 -6.53
CA GLU A 553 -23.52 -16.29 -5.92
C GLU A 553 -23.41 -17.65 -6.63
N GLY A 554 -23.19 -18.71 -5.85
CA GLY A 554 -23.07 -20.10 -6.32
C GLY A 554 -21.84 -20.38 -7.19
N LYS A 555 -20.95 -19.41 -7.42
CA LYS A 555 -19.73 -19.58 -8.21
C LYS A 555 -18.55 -19.97 -7.35
N VAL A 556 -17.51 -20.49 -8.01
CA VAL A 556 -16.23 -20.82 -7.40
C VAL A 556 -15.18 -19.89 -7.97
N GLU A 557 -14.56 -19.08 -7.13
CA GLU A 557 -13.46 -18.20 -7.53
C GLU A 557 -12.14 -18.61 -6.86
N THR A 558 -11.03 -18.27 -7.51
CA THR A 558 -9.69 -18.69 -7.08
C THR A 558 -8.75 -17.50 -6.96
N LEU A 559 -8.21 -17.30 -5.76
CA LEU A 559 -7.08 -16.41 -5.53
C LEU A 559 -5.77 -17.14 -5.90
N GLU A 560 -5.09 -16.71 -6.95
CA GLU A 560 -3.80 -17.27 -7.36
C GLU A 560 -2.65 -16.48 -6.71
N LEU A 561 -1.73 -17.17 -6.03
CA LEU A 561 -0.58 -16.60 -5.31
C LEU A 561 0.67 -17.48 -5.50
N GLY A 562 1.83 -16.97 -5.08
CA GLY A 562 3.09 -17.69 -5.03
C GLY A 562 3.94 -17.46 -6.27
N ALA A 563 4.75 -18.47 -6.60
CA ALA A 563 5.72 -18.43 -7.69
C ALA A 563 5.11 -18.12 -9.08
N PRO A 564 5.89 -17.60 -10.05
CA PRO A 564 7.31 -17.24 -9.95
C PRO A 564 7.57 -16.12 -8.94
N TYR A 565 8.71 -16.23 -8.23
CA TYR A 565 9.15 -15.22 -7.27
C TYR A 565 10.15 -14.26 -7.90
N GLY A 566 9.99 -12.98 -7.61
CA GLY A 566 10.93 -11.91 -7.94
C GLY A 566 11.40 -11.15 -6.70
N PHE A 567 12.09 -10.03 -6.94
CA PHE A 567 12.43 -9.07 -5.88
C PHE A 567 11.84 -7.70 -6.16
N ASP A 568 11.44 -7.03 -5.09
CA ASP A 568 11.30 -5.58 -5.04
C ASP A 568 12.41 -5.00 -4.15
N PHE A 569 12.96 -3.87 -4.56
CA PHE A 569 14.17 -3.28 -3.98
C PHE A 569 14.38 -1.84 -4.46
N GLN A 570 15.23 -1.10 -3.75
CA GLN A 570 15.62 0.27 -4.03
C GLN A 570 17.13 0.35 -4.25
N THR A 571 17.52 1.12 -5.26
CA THR A 571 18.91 1.41 -5.60
C THR A 571 19.13 2.91 -5.73
N SER A 572 20.38 3.35 -5.52
CA SER A 572 20.82 4.71 -5.80
C SER A 572 22.14 4.71 -6.57
N LEU A 573 22.29 5.65 -7.48
CA LEU A 573 23.51 5.85 -8.26
C LEU A 573 24.07 7.24 -7.98
N ASP A 574 25.26 7.30 -7.38
CA ASP A 574 26.02 8.54 -7.17
C ASP A 574 27.36 8.46 -7.91
N GLY A 575 27.42 9.08 -9.09
CA GLY A 575 28.56 9.00 -10.00
C GLY A 575 28.85 7.57 -10.45
N GLU A 576 29.94 6.99 -9.93
CA GLU A 576 30.34 5.60 -10.22
C GLU A 576 29.93 4.63 -9.11
N THR A 577 29.16 5.07 -8.11
CA THR A 577 28.78 4.25 -6.95
C THR A 577 27.32 3.85 -7.03
N LEU A 578 27.06 2.56 -7.28
CA LEU A 578 25.73 1.97 -7.22
C LEU A 578 25.52 1.34 -5.84
N THR A 579 24.49 1.77 -5.13
CA THR A 579 24.13 1.23 -3.81
C THR A 579 22.78 0.52 -3.90
N LEU A 580 22.73 -0.73 -3.45
CA LEU A 580 21.50 -1.45 -3.14
C LEU A 580 21.21 -1.28 -1.65
N THR A 581 20.03 -0.78 -1.30
CA THR A 581 19.60 -0.68 0.10
C THR A 581 19.06 -2.03 0.57
N GLY A 582 19.77 -2.70 1.47
CA GLY A 582 19.45 -4.05 1.91
C GLY A 582 18.08 -4.17 2.58
N GLN A 583 17.68 -3.18 3.39
CA GLN A 583 16.35 -3.12 4.02
C GLN A 583 15.18 -3.01 3.03
N SER A 584 15.43 -2.63 1.78
CA SER A 584 14.40 -2.54 0.75
C SER A 584 14.16 -3.87 0.01
N VAL A 585 15.06 -4.85 0.18
CA VAL A 585 15.01 -6.11 -0.57
C VAL A 585 13.93 -7.02 0.01
N VAL A 586 12.86 -7.20 -0.76
CA VAL A 586 11.73 -8.06 -0.43
C VAL A 586 11.47 -9.07 -1.54
N VAL A 587 11.01 -10.26 -1.18
CA VAL A 587 10.53 -11.24 -2.17
C VAL A 587 9.09 -10.88 -2.56
N VAL A 588 8.81 -10.88 -3.87
CA VAL A 588 7.45 -10.67 -4.41
C VAL A 588 6.99 -11.88 -5.20
N GLY A 589 5.70 -12.18 -5.13
CA GLY A 589 5.09 -13.26 -5.89
C GLY A 589 4.43 -12.81 -7.19
N SER A 590 3.90 -13.78 -7.91
CA SER A 590 3.35 -13.61 -9.26
C SER A 590 2.08 -12.78 -9.31
N ALA A 591 1.32 -12.72 -8.22
CA ALA A 591 0.17 -11.84 -8.09
C ALA A 591 0.54 -10.52 -7.40
N GLY A 592 1.83 -10.20 -7.26
CA GLY A 592 2.30 -8.97 -6.64
C GLY A 592 2.24 -8.95 -5.11
N GLU A 593 1.83 -10.05 -4.48
CA GLU A 593 1.91 -10.18 -3.03
C GLU A 593 3.37 -10.16 -2.54
N ARG A 594 3.59 -9.60 -1.35
CA ARG A 594 4.91 -9.43 -0.76
C ARG A 594 5.13 -10.46 0.34
N TYR A 595 6.38 -10.89 0.49
CA TYR A 595 6.82 -11.81 1.53
C TYR A 595 7.75 -11.07 2.49
N GLU A 596 7.15 -10.51 3.53
CA GLU A 596 7.81 -9.70 4.55
C GLU A 596 8.19 -10.54 5.76
N ARG A 597 8.92 -9.93 6.69
CA ARG A 597 9.17 -10.46 8.03
C ARG A 597 9.72 -11.89 8.00
N VAL A 598 10.68 -12.14 7.10
CA VAL A 598 11.29 -13.45 6.89
C VAL A 598 12.06 -13.93 8.12
N TRP A 599 11.78 -15.15 8.58
CA TRP A 599 12.46 -15.78 9.71
C TRP A 599 13.31 -16.96 9.26
N ASN A 600 14.58 -16.98 9.63
CA ASN A 600 15.59 -18.00 9.30
C ASN A 600 15.85 -18.20 7.79
N CYS A 601 15.30 -17.33 6.93
CA CYS A 601 15.38 -17.42 5.47
C CYS A 601 15.61 -16.06 4.77
N VAL A 602 16.29 -15.12 5.46
CA VAL A 602 16.70 -13.82 4.90
C VAL A 602 17.31 -13.99 3.50
N PRO A 603 16.80 -13.27 2.48
CA PRO A 603 17.34 -13.31 1.12
C PRO A 603 18.83 -12.97 1.06
N ARG A 604 19.53 -13.61 0.14
CA ARG A 604 20.95 -13.37 -0.16
C ARG A 604 21.18 -13.31 -1.67
N PRO A 605 20.60 -12.32 -2.37
CA PRO A 605 20.70 -12.24 -3.81
C PRO A 605 22.13 -11.92 -4.28
N GLU A 606 22.47 -12.44 -5.46
CA GLU A 606 23.49 -11.89 -6.34
C GLU A 606 22.91 -10.67 -7.06
N VAL A 607 23.61 -9.55 -7.01
CA VAL A 607 23.23 -8.28 -7.64
C VAL A 607 24.03 -8.10 -8.90
N SER A 608 23.35 -7.93 -10.03
CA SER A 608 23.96 -7.61 -11.32
C SER A 608 23.41 -6.28 -11.82
N TRP A 609 24.24 -5.51 -12.52
CA TRP A 609 23.82 -4.26 -13.15
C TRP A 609 24.14 -4.27 -14.64
N ARG A 610 23.47 -3.41 -15.42
CA ARG A 610 23.80 -3.16 -16.82
C ARG A 610 23.52 -1.70 -17.16
N LYS A 611 24.13 -1.18 -18.21
CA LYS A 611 23.71 0.11 -18.77
C LYS A 611 22.30 -0.03 -19.35
N THR A 612 21.42 0.93 -19.09
CA THR A 612 20.04 0.93 -19.60
C THR A 612 19.99 0.57 -21.09
N GLY A 613 19.12 -0.38 -21.44
CA GLY A 613 18.87 -0.81 -22.82
C GLY A 613 19.92 -1.76 -23.40
N THR A 614 20.96 -2.11 -22.64
CA THR A 614 21.93 -3.14 -23.04
C THR A 614 21.46 -4.53 -22.62
N LYS A 615 21.90 -5.57 -23.35
CA LYS A 615 21.48 -6.96 -23.06
C LYS A 615 22.37 -7.68 -22.04
N LYS A 616 23.60 -7.20 -21.83
CA LYS A 616 24.62 -7.93 -21.06
C LYS A 616 24.79 -7.29 -19.69
N GLY A 617 24.44 -8.03 -18.65
CA GLY A 617 24.71 -7.67 -17.26
C GLY A 617 26.17 -7.84 -16.85
N SER A 618 26.52 -7.21 -15.74
CA SER A 618 27.75 -7.43 -14.99
C SER A 618 27.81 -8.87 -14.46
N LYS A 619 28.94 -9.23 -13.84
CA LYS A 619 28.98 -10.39 -12.96
C LYS A 619 28.18 -10.06 -11.69
N GLY A 620 27.45 -11.04 -11.15
CA GLY A 620 26.75 -10.91 -9.88
C GLY A 620 27.71 -10.74 -8.69
N GLU A 621 27.35 -9.85 -7.77
CA GLU A 621 27.99 -9.66 -6.46
C GLU A 621 26.98 -10.04 -5.36
N GLU A 622 27.35 -10.94 -4.45
CA GLU A 622 26.45 -11.42 -3.38
C GLU A 622 26.27 -10.35 -2.29
N THR A 623 25.03 -10.17 -1.82
CA THR A 623 24.78 -9.38 -0.61
C THR A 623 25.20 -10.14 0.65
N ASP A 624 25.83 -9.44 1.59
CA ASP A 624 26.09 -9.98 2.92
C ASP A 624 24.82 -10.03 3.80
N VAL A 625 24.85 -10.83 4.85
CA VAL A 625 23.86 -10.79 5.95
C VAL A 625 24.58 -10.82 7.30
N VAL A 626 23.83 -10.57 8.37
CA VAL A 626 24.32 -10.74 9.73
C VAL A 626 24.46 -12.23 10.06
N MET A 627 25.61 -12.60 10.64
CA MET A 627 25.98 -14.00 10.90
C MET A 627 26.46 -14.27 12.33
N SER A 628 26.56 -13.25 13.20
CA SER A 628 27.02 -13.40 14.58
C SER A 628 26.36 -12.42 15.54
N SER A 629 26.36 -12.76 16.84
CA SER A 629 25.85 -11.88 17.91
C SER A 629 26.59 -10.54 17.93
N ASP A 630 27.92 -10.54 17.80
CA ASP A 630 28.73 -9.32 17.73
C ASP A 630 28.31 -8.36 16.60
N GLN A 631 27.82 -8.91 15.48
CA GLN A 631 27.31 -8.09 14.38
C GLN A 631 25.92 -7.53 14.69
N LEU A 632 25.02 -8.34 15.28
CA LEU A 632 23.70 -7.87 15.75
C LEU A 632 23.85 -6.73 16.77
N ASP A 633 24.75 -6.88 17.75
CA ASP A 633 24.97 -5.87 18.79
C ASP A 633 25.50 -4.55 18.22
N LYS A 634 26.28 -4.61 17.13
CA LYS A 634 26.87 -3.42 16.48
C LYS A 634 25.92 -2.75 15.48
N LEU A 635 25.12 -3.54 14.76
CA LEU A 635 24.29 -3.08 13.65
C LEU A 635 22.81 -2.91 14.02
N GLY A 636 22.41 -3.36 15.21
CA GLY A 636 21.02 -3.39 15.65
C GLY A 636 20.35 -4.75 15.37
N TRP A 637 19.36 -5.11 16.18
CA TRP A 637 18.66 -6.40 16.06
C TRP A 637 17.84 -6.50 14.76
N GLU A 638 17.36 -5.37 14.26
CA GLU A 638 16.65 -5.24 12.99
C GLU A 638 17.51 -5.64 11.78
N SER A 639 18.83 -5.50 11.88
CA SER A 639 19.75 -5.88 10.79
C SER A 639 19.77 -7.38 10.52
N GLY A 640 19.30 -8.21 11.46
CA GLY A 640 19.14 -9.65 11.26
C GLY A 640 18.01 -10.05 10.30
N TRP A 641 17.15 -9.12 9.90
CA TRP A 641 15.97 -9.41 9.07
C TRP A 641 16.16 -9.15 7.58
N PHE A 642 17.23 -8.45 7.22
CA PHE A 642 17.45 -7.96 5.86
C PHE A 642 18.86 -8.33 5.39
N PRO A 643 19.10 -8.44 4.08
CA PRO A 643 20.46 -8.35 3.57
C PRO A 643 21.08 -7.00 3.95
N ARG A 644 22.41 -6.95 3.99
CA ARG A 644 23.14 -5.70 4.17
C ARG A 644 23.16 -4.91 2.88
N ASP A 645 23.34 -3.60 3.00
CA ASP A 645 23.58 -2.74 1.86
C ASP A 645 24.79 -3.24 1.05
N LEU A 646 24.67 -3.22 -0.27
CA LEU A 646 25.74 -3.58 -1.20
C LEU A 646 26.14 -2.35 -2.00
N VAL A 647 27.43 -2.03 -1.96
CA VAL A 647 28.02 -0.89 -2.68
C VAL A 647 28.94 -1.43 -3.77
N MET A 648 28.64 -1.11 -5.02
CA MET A 648 29.43 -1.51 -6.19
C MET A 648 30.02 -0.29 -6.88
N THR A 649 31.29 -0.37 -7.28
CA THR A 649 31.94 0.66 -8.10
C THR A 649 31.83 0.31 -9.58
N LEU A 650 31.12 1.13 -10.34
CA LEU A 650 30.92 0.99 -11.78
C LEU A 650 32.16 1.47 -12.54
N LYS A 651 32.45 0.85 -13.69
CA LYS A 651 33.51 1.34 -14.58
C LYS A 651 32.96 2.46 -15.45
N GLY A 652 33.37 3.70 -15.18
CA GLY A 652 32.94 4.90 -15.89
C GLY A 652 31.61 5.46 -15.36
N SER A 653 31.38 6.75 -15.59
CA SER A 653 30.13 7.43 -15.29
C SER A 653 29.03 6.98 -16.26
N HIS A 654 27.88 6.56 -15.73
CA HIS A 654 26.70 6.19 -16.50
C HIS A 654 25.54 7.08 -16.07
N ASP A 655 24.77 7.60 -17.03
CA ASP A 655 23.60 8.45 -16.72
C ASP A 655 22.42 7.63 -16.17
N ALA A 656 22.36 6.33 -16.49
CA ALA A 656 21.35 5.39 -16.00
C ALA A 656 21.87 3.94 -16.07
N VAL A 657 21.48 3.13 -15.09
CA VAL A 657 21.75 1.69 -15.03
C VAL A 657 20.47 0.94 -14.69
N GLU A 658 20.37 -0.31 -15.12
CA GLU A 658 19.34 -1.23 -14.65
C GLU A 658 20.02 -2.28 -13.75
N VAL A 659 19.34 -2.67 -12.67
CA VAL A 659 19.78 -3.65 -11.68
C VAL A 659 18.85 -4.87 -11.69
N GLN A 660 19.42 -6.04 -11.49
CA GLN A 660 18.71 -7.29 -11.32
C GLN A 660 19.25 -8.04 -10.11
N LEU A 661 18.34 -8.56 -9.29
CA LEU A 661 18.64 -9.46 -8.17
C LEU A 661 18.30 -10.90 -8.56
N PHE A 662 19.21 -11.81 -8.22
CA PHE A 662 19.08 -13.23 -8.50
C PHE A 662 19.46 -14.06 -7.27
N GLU A 663 18.59 -14.97 -6.84
CA GLU A 663 18.94 -15.95 -5.82
C GLU A 663 18.60 -17.36 -6.31
N LYS A 664 19.61 -18.22 -6.45
CA LYS A 664 19.43 -19.56 -7.02
C LYS A 664 18.63 -20.48 -6.10
N LYS A 665 18.79 -20.37 -4.78
CA LYS A 665 18.23 -21.30 -3.79
C LYS A 665 18.03 -20.65 -2.43
N ASN A 666 16.96 -19.88 -2.28
CA ASN A 666 16.43 -19.48 -0.99
C ASN A 666 15.81 -20.69 -0.25
N LYS A 667 15.93 -20.72 1.09
CA LYS A 667 15.45 -21.83 1.93
C LYS A 667 13.92 -22.04 1.85
N LEU A 668 13.17 -20.96 1.66
CA LEU A 668 11.71 -20.95 1.62
C LEU A 668 11.17 -20.85 0.18
N PHE A 669 11.72 -19.93 -0.61
CA PHE A 669 11.18 -19.59 -1.94
C PHE A 669 11.83 -20.36 -3.10
N GLY A 670 12.98 -21.00 -2.90
CA GLY A 670 13.74 -21.64 -3.97
C GLY A 670 14.40 -20.60 -4.88
N LYS A 671 14.19 -20.68 -6.19
CA LYS A 671 14.79 -19.74 -7.15
C LYS A 671 13.98 -18.44 -7.19
N ILE A 672 14.66 -17.31 -7.08
CA ILE A 672 14.09 -15.96 -7.14
C ILE A 672 14.84 -15.16 -8.19
N THR A 673 14.14 -14.41 -9.04
CA THR A 673 14.77 -13.56 -10.05
C THR A 673 13.91 -12.33 -10.29
N SER A 674 14.45 -11.14 -10.08
CA SER A 674 13.74 -9.91 -10.43
C SER A 674 13.82 -9.64 -11.93
N ASP A 675 12.91 -8.81 -12.43
CA ASP A 675 13.15 -8.08 -13.67
C ASP A 675 14.31 -7.08 -13.51
N TRP A 676 14.81 -6.57 -14.63
CA TRP A 676 15.73 -5.44 -14.65
C TRP A 676 14.95 -4.17 -14.30
N LYS A 677 15.41 -3.43 -13.28
CA LYS A 677 14.79 -2.20 -12.78
C LYS A 677 15.84 -1.07 -12.78
N GLU A 678 15.46 0.13 -13.17
CA GLU A 678 16.35 1.31 -13.09
C GLU A 678 16.58 1.76 -11.65
#